data_AF-A0A5D0SWW1-F1
#
_entry.id   AF-A0A5D0SWW1-F1
#
_cell.length_a   1.000
_cell.length_b   1.000
_cell.length_c   1.000
_cell.angle_alpha   90.00
_cell.angle_beta   90.00
_cell.angle_gamma   90.00
#
_symmetry.space_group_name_H-M   'P 1'
#
loop_
_entity.id
_entity.type
_entity.pdbx_description
1 polymer ?
#
loop_
_entity_poly.entity_id
_entity_poly.type
_entity_poly.pdbx_seq_one_letter_code
_entity_poly.pdbx_strand_id
1 'polypeptide(L)'
;MKRYALMITLLLLFALSLFGQAVIRDMETTEGINNDNTGAKFELNENYVYSGKHSIKIIPSGEAPETKMAFELSGESLLNFKANNTLSIEIFLKENSETAPNSFFLGMADITDGWQWVDGVFSEDTVEAGWNSVTYRLSPNMINVDKNGKYMFYFAFIMQKEGSKVPIKDTFYVDYCIAITPGETKVREYIWKMDTLKEINTFDNDNTGAIFKLNSDYVANGTNSMKVIPSGKAVETKVAVEIPADKYEIWSKSNQLILRVFIPEEMKVMPTQYFLGMADLTEGWQWVGGVFSEASKIEPGWNDIPFSILGNMQKLKAEGKYKIYLAFIGYVDEEKTPLADPFYIDGIYAMATKEITREEKIAMVPTQIKEEVNKLTKMKDEELLEAIQKKTFQYFWKEVNPENGLIKDRSSDDSPCSIAAVGFGLSAIPVAIESGWITREEGYNRALTTLKTFANGGVEGKNGFYYHFVNMKTGKRALNSEISSIDTSLFIAGALTAGQYFKGTEVDALATELYKKVDWRWMLAGGDTLSMGWKPEAGFLGARWDSFNEGLIAYILAIGSPTHSIPASTWDNIYRPVHDTYIYLPQETLFVYQYPNIWVDFRNKVDHYANYFNNATVASRYNWLFTFTNRFQYETYTKDIWGLSACDGPNGYKAYGASEGNHDGTIAPYASIASMPFTPDLSMNSLRAMLEDQGPLIWNKYGFVSGYNVDANWYSEENIGIDQGNLLLMIENYQTGLIWKHFMQIPNIQTAMRKIGFVEKDIEYAVTPEYAAEFEELKMAPSQKEAIVDKTDKSIKIDGVLNEWTDAKKNTVDEGMNVPAGGIQVVNEREQILHSYFYIKWDESNLYIAAKVYDEYLVSNFGPGAKGGFYQTDSVEFYIDPSIAGSNAGIMKLAILPFDTEGNPHAARHEDANPGPVKEVAPDIKVATKKTDYGYDLEVEIPFKYLKIDPRSGTKLGFSYTIHNSNKKDAEIGQYVRENILSWTPIPEVWASPDKWGTLILK
;
A
#
# COMPACT_ATOMS: atom_id res chain seq x y z
N MET A 1 -0.84 23.13 27.83
CA MET A 1 -1.83 23.91 27.06
C MET A 1 -1.33 24.44 25.72
N LYS A 2 -0.15 25.10 25.60
CA LYS A 2 0.37 25.54 24.28
C LYS A 2 0.91 24.43 23.35
N ARG A 3 1.21 23.23 23.85
CA ARG A 3 1.62 22.06 23.04
C ARG A 3 0.48 21.20 22.50
N TYR A 4 -0.74 21.35 23.04
CA TYR A 4 -1.93 20.64 22.54
C TYR A 4 -2.63 21.40 21.41
N ALA A 5 -2.51 22.74 21.38
CA ALA A 5 -3.05 23.55 20.28
C ALA A 5 -2.27 23.33 18.97
N LEU A 6 -0.93 23.25 19.02
CA LEU A 6 -0.10 23.09 17.81
C LEU A 6 -0.24 21.70 17.16
N MET A 7 -0.54 20.67 17.96
CA MET A 7 -0.70 19.29 17.48
C MET A 7 -2.08 19.05 16.87
N ILE A 8 -3.11 19.78 17.32
CA ILE A 8 -4.45 19.74 16.71
C ILE A 8 -4.48 20.57 15.42
N THR A 9 -3.72 21.66 15.31
CA THR A 9 -3.62 22.41 14.03
C THR A 9 -2.79 21.67 12.97
N LEU A 10 -1.73 20.93 13.35
CA LEU A 10 -0.97 20.11 12.39
C LEU A 10 -1.72 18.84 11.95
N LEU A 11 -2.54 18.22 12.82
CA LEU A 11 -3.38 17.09 12.43
C LEU A 11 -4.60 17.51 11.59
N LEU A 12 -5.12 18.74 11.76
CA LEU A 12 -6.18 19.26 10.89
C LEU A 12 -5.67 19.70 9.51
N LEU A 13 -4.42 20.17 9.40
CA LEU A 13 -3.81 20.51 8.10
C LEU A 13 -3.39 19.27 7.29
N PHE A 14 -3.07 18.15 7.94
CA PHE A 14 -2.79 16.88 7.25
C PHE A 14 -4.05 16.04 6.95
N ALA A 15 -5.18 16.33 7.59
CA ALA A 15 -6.45 15.64 7.33
C ALA A 15 -7.31 16.31 6.23
N LEU A 16 -6.97 17.53 5.81
CA LEU A 16 -7.68 18.25 4.73
C LEU A 16 -7.02 18.12 3.35
N SER A 17 -5.76 17.67 3.27
CA SER A 17 -5.10 17.34 2.00
C SER A 17 -5.37 15.91 1.52
N LEU A 18 -6.32 15.22 2.14
CA LEU A 18 -6.69 13.83 1.86
C LEU A 18 -8.06 13.71 1.18
N PHE A 19 -8.53 14.71 0.40
CA PHE A 19 -9.81 14.58 -0.33
C PHE A 19 -9.86 15.43 -1.63
N GLY A 20 -9.52 14.82 -2.77
CA GLY A 20 -10.04 14.99 -4.15
C GLY A 20 -10.20 16.36 -4.86
N GLN A 21 -10.48 17.47 -4.18
CA GLN A 21 -10.80 18.77 -4.81
C GLN A 21 -10.33 19.93 -3.93
N ALA A 22 -9.69 20.93 -4.55
CA ALA A 22 -9.23 22.13 -3.86
C ALA A 22 -9.87 23.39 -4.45
N VAL A 23 -10.52 24.21 -3.62
CA VAL A 23 -11.16 25.45 -4.06
C VAL A 23 -10.08 26.46 -4.43
N ILE A 24 -10.14 26.96 -5.66
CA ILE A 24 -9.27 28.01 -6.18
C ILE A 24 -9.91 29.38 -5.94
N ARG A 25 -11.21 29.48 -6.25
CA ARG A 25 -12.01 30.68 -5.99
C ARG A 25 -13.48 30.32 -5.87
N ASP A 26 -14.10 30.73 -4.75
CA ASP A 26 -15.51 30.44 -4.41
C ASP A 26 -16.52 31.40 -5.04
N MET A 27 -16.07 32.50 -5.63
CA MET A 27 -16.90 33.51 -6.32
C MET A 27 -17.85 34.33 -5.42
N GLU A 28 -17.58 34.38 -4.11
CA GLU A 28 -18.34 35.15 -3.12
C GLU A 28 -18.08 36.67 -3.15
N THR A 29 -17.10 37.12 -3.95
CA THR A 29 -16.73 38.54 -4.10
C THR A 29 -16.22 38.87 -5.50
N THR A 30 -16.60 40.06 -6.00
CA THR A 30 -16.08 40.63 -7.25
C THR A 30 -14.69 41.27 -7.10
N GLU A 31 -14.18 41.41 -5.87
CA GLU A 31 -12.89 42.02 -5.59
C GLU A 31 -11.74 41.25 -6.26
N GLY A 32 -10.87 41.94 -7.00
CA GLY A 32 -9.74 41.33 -7.69
C GLY A 32 -10.09 40.63 -9.02
N ILE A 33 -11.35 40.71 -9.47
CA ILE A 33 -11.75 40.27 -10.81
C ILE A 33 -11.54 41.40 -11.81
N ASN A 34 -10.90 41.09 -12.94
CA ASN A 34 -10.69 42.01 -14.05
C ASN A 34 -11.27 41.45 -15.37
N ASN A 35 -11.60 42.33 -16.31
CA ASN A 35 -12.21 41.95 -17.58
C ASN A 35 -11.22 41.85 -18.76
N ASP A 36 -9.91 41.96 -18.50
CA ASP A 36 -8.87 41.98 -19.53
C ASP A 36 -9.20 42.88 -20.75
N ASN A 37 -9.74 44.07 -20.48
CA ASN A 37 -10.13 45.08 -21.47
C ASN A 37 -11.27 44.68 -22.43
N THR A 38 -12.06 43.63 -22.15
CA THR A 38 -13.23 43.27 -23.00
C THR A 38 -14.47 44.12 -22.72
N GLY A 39 -14.42 44.98 -21.68
CA GLY A 39 -15.52 45.86 -21.30
C GLY A 39 -16.65 45.18 -20.53
N ALA A 40 -16.49 43.91 -20.12
CA ALA A 40 -17.45 43.22 -19.29
C ALA A 40 -17.54 43.82 -17.88
N LYS A 41 -18.71 43.72 -17.25
CA LYS A 41 -18.95 44.11 -15.85
C LYS A 41 -19.29 42.88 -15.02
N PHE A 42 -18.94 42.95 -13.73
CA PHE A 42 -19.14 41.86 -12.77
C PHE A 42 -19.97 42.37 -11.58
N GLU A 43 -21.03 41.66 -11.26
CA GLU A 43 -21.92 41.94 -10.12
C GLU A 43 -22.10 40.66 -9.30
N LEU A 44 -22.27 40.79 -7.97
CA LEU A 44 -22.69 39.66 -7.15
C LEU A 44 -24.14 39.32 -7.45
N ASN A 45 -24.46 38.03 -7.38
CA ASN A 45 -25.80 37.52 -7.64
C ASN A 45 -26.13 36.40 -6.67
N GLU A 46 -27.29 36.51 -6.03
CA GLU A 46 -27.82 35.53 -5.07
C GLU A 46 -28.84 34.56 -5.70
N ASN A 47 -29.32 34.85 -6.91
CA ASN A 47 -30.37 34.10 -7.55
C ASN A 47 -29.89 32.76 -8.11
N TYR A 48 -28.80 32.80 -8.87
CA TYR A 48 -28.21 31.64 -9.54
C TYR A 48 -26.91 31.29 -8.84
N VAL A 49 -26.86 30.29 -7.95
CA VAL A 49 -25.68 30.03 -7.10
C VAL A 49 -25.38 28.54 -7.00
N TYR A 50 -24.27 28.10 -7.59
CA TYR A 50 -23.84 26.70 -7.56
C TYR A 50 -23.22 26.31 -6.22
N SER A 51 -22.53 27.20 -5.53
CA SER A 51 -21.92 26.94 -4.21
C SER A 51 -21.96 28.18 -3.33
N GLY A 52 -22.01 28.02 -2.01
CA GLY A 52 -22.11 29.15 -1.10
C GLY A 52 -23.39 29.97 -1.29
N LYS A 53 -23.25 31.30 -1.25
CA LYS A 53 -24.33 32.30 -1.22
C LYS A 53 -24.38 33.19 -2.45
N HIS A 54 -23.26 33.40 -3.15
CA HIS A 54 -23.23 34.25 -4.32
C HIS A 54 -22.45 33.61 -5.46
N SER A 55 -22.87 33.95 -6.67
CA SER A 55 -22.07 33.78 -7.88
C SER A 55 -21.73 35.14 -8.49
N ILE A 56 -20.85 35.12 -9.49
CA ILE A 56 -20.53 36.31 -10.28
C ILE A 56 -21.41 36.35 -11.51
N LYS A 57 -22.28 37.37 -11.57
CA LYS A 57 -23.03 37.74 -12.77
C LYS A 57 -22.11 38.46 -13.74
N ILE A 58 -21.88 37.86 -14.90
CA ILE A 58 -21.07 38.43 -15.98
C ILE A 58 -22.00 39.15 -16.95
N ILE A 59 -21.81 40.46 -17.08
CA ILE A 59 -22.52 41.31 -18.04
C ILE A 59 -21.55 41.65 -19.18
N PRO A 60 -21.67 40.99 -20.35
CA PRO A 60 -20.83 41.28 -21.51
C PRO A 60 -20.98 42.73 -22.01
N SER A 61 -19.98 43.23 -22.72
CA SER A 61 -20.07 44.54 -23.39
C SER A 61 -21.01 44.54 -24.59
N GLY A 62 -21.26 43.37 -25.20
CA GLY A 62 -22.02 43.23 -26.44
C GLY A 62 -21.25 43.61 -27.71
N GLU A 63 -20.00 44.06 -27.58
CA GLU A 63 -19.16 44.54 -28.69
C GLU A 63 -17.87 43.73 -28.85
N ALA A 64 -17.27 43.26 -27.76
CA ALA A 64 -16.03 42.49 -27.81
C ALA A 64 -16.27 41.11 -28.47
N PRO A 65 -15.30 40.59 -29.25
CA PRO A 65 -15.41 39.27 -29.89
C PRO A 65 -15.42 38.11 -28.89
N GLU A 66 -15.02 38.35 -27.64
CA GLU A 66 -15.08 37.42 -26.52
C GLU A 66 -15.27 38.19 -25.21
N THR A 67 -15.86 37.53 -24.21
CA THR A 67 -16.01 38.06 -22.87
C THR A 67 -14.93 37.44 -22.00
N LYS A 68 -14.15 38.24 -21.26
CA LYS A 68 -13.10 37.70 -20.38
C LYS A 68 -13.35 37.99 -18.92
N MET A 69 -12.87 37.08 -18.09
CA MET A 69 -12.76 37.23 -16.65
C MET A 69 -11.38 36.73 -16.23
N ALA A 70 -10.67 37.53 -15.44
CA ALA A 70 -9.35 37.18 -14.97
C ALA A 70 -9.17 37.52 -13.49
N PHE A 71 -8.38 36.72 -12.78
CA PHE A 71 -8.06 36.94 -11.38
C PHE A 71 -6.70 36.34 -11.02
N GLU A 72 -6.11 36.89 -9.95
CA GLU A 72 -4.82 36.45 -9.42
C GLU A 72 -4.94 35.09 -8.70
N LEU A 73 -3.98 34.21 -8.97
CA LEU A 73 -3.70 32.98 -8.27
C LEU A 73 -2.40 33.17 -7.47
N SER A 74 -2.51 33.27 -6.16
CA SER A 74 -1.36 33.38 -5.24
C SER A 74 -1.71 32.83 -3.86
N GLY A 75 -0.70 32.69 -2.99
CA GLY A 75 -0.91 32.26 -1.60
C GLY A 75 -1.55 30.87 -1.49
N GLU A 76 -2.61 30.76 -0.69
CA GLU A 76 -3.30 29.49 -0.42
C GLU A 76 -3.94 28.89 -1.68
N SER A 77 -4.59 29.69 -2.53
CA SER A 77 -5.16 29.21 -3.80
C SER A 77 -4.10 28.62 -4.73
N LEU A 78 -2.88 29.18 -4.73
CA LEU A 78 -1.76 28.64 -5.52
C LEU A 78 -1.25 27.31 -4.96
N LEU A 79 -1.19 27.16 -3.63
CA LEU A 79 -0.85 25.89 -3.00
C LEU A 79 -1.91 24.81 -3.29
N ASN A 80 -3.19 25.21 -3.27
CA ASN A 80 -4.32 24.35 -3.60
C ASN A 80 -4.33 23.95 -5.09
N PHE A 81 -3.89 24.84 -5.98
CA PHE A 81 -3.76 24.57 -7.40
C PHE A 81 -2.61 23.61 -7.71
N LYS A 82 -1.51 23.71 -6.96
CA LYS A 82 -0.28 22.94 -7.20
C LYS A 82 -0.55 21.42 -7.20
N ALA A 83 0.09 20.72 -8.13
CA ALA A 83 -0.03 19.28 -8.36
C ALA A 83 -1.36 18.77 -8.94
N ASN A 84 -2.30 19.67 -9.27
CA ASN A 84 -3.49 19.30 -10.04
C ASN A 84 -3.24 19.50 -11.53
N ASN A 85 -3.79 18.61 -12.36
CA ASN A 85 -3.66 18.68 -13.82
C ASN A 85 -4.94 19.16 -14.52
N THR A 86 -5.99 19.44 -13.75
CA THR A 86 -7.31 19.77 -14.23
C THR A 86 -7.93 20.86 -13.37
N LEU A 87 -8.50 21.88 -14.01
CA LEU A 87 -9.25 22.97 -13.38
C LEU A 87 -10.71 22.90 -13.86
N SER A 88 -11.69 23.07 -12.98
CA SER A 88 -13.09 23.23 -13.37
C SER A 88 -13.64 24.57 -12.89
N ILE A 89 -14.60 25.11 -13.63
CA ILE A 89 -15.38 26.29 -13.27
C ILE A 89 -16.85 26.07 -13.64
N GLU A 90 -17.76 26.45 -12.75
CA GLU A 90 -19.19 26.27 -12.96
C GLU A 90 -19.78 27.50 -13.66
N ILE A 91 -20.61 27.27 -14.67
CA ILE A 91 -21.21 28.32 -15.51
C ILE A 91 -22.71 28.09 -15.65
N PHE A 92 -23.51 29.11 -15.35
CA PHE A 92 -24.96 29.08 -15.54
C PHE A 92 -25.38 29.83 -16.81
N LEU A 93 -26.10 29.14 -17.70
CA LEU A 93 -26.70 29.70 -18.91
C LEU A 93 -28.23 29.74 -18.79
N LYS A 94 -28.86 30.86 -19.15
CA LYS A 94 -30.32 30.96 -19.16
C LYS A 94 -30.91 30.24 -20.37
N GLU A 95 -32.05 29.57 -20.19
CA GLU A 95 -32.72 28.78 -21.24
C GLU A 95 -33.07 29.58 -22.51
N ASN A 96 -33.36 30.87 -22.37
CA ASN A 96 -33.75 31.74 -23.48
C ASN A 96 -32.65 32.74 -23.91
N SER A 97 -31.37 32.42 -23.70
CA SER A 97 -30.26 33.26 -24.16
C SER A 97 -30.10 33.17 -25.69
N GLU A 98 -30.13 34.30 -26.39
CA GLU A 98 -29.88 34.38 -27.84
C GLU A 98 -28.39 34.27 -28.19
N THR A 99 -27.54 34.73 -27.27
CA THR A 99 -26.09 34.82 -27.37
C THR A 99 -25.44 34.34 -26.06
N ALA A 100 -25.06 33.07 -26.01
CA ALA A 100 -24.39 32.44 -24.86
C ALA A 100 -23.02 31.86 -25.26
N PRO A 101 -22.04 31.78 -24.34
CA PRO A 101 -20.78 31.14 -24.63
C PRO A 101 -20.98 29.64 -24.90
N ASN A 102 -20.28 29.12 -25.92
CA ASN A 102 -20.27 27.70 -26.29
C ASN A 102 -18.85 27.16 -26.55
N SER A 103 -17.84 27.97 -26.26
CA SER A 103 -16.42 27.64 -26.38
C SER A 103 -15.65 28.40 -25.31
N PHE A 104 -14.71 27.72 -24.66
CA PHE A 104 -14.06 28.22 -23.45
C PHE A 104 -12.56 28.04 -23.52
N PHE A 105 -11.81 29.07 -23.14
CA PHE A 105 -10.35 29.07 -23.13
C PHE A 105 -9.83 29.60 -21.79
N LEU A 106 -8.79 28.95 -21.27
CA LEU A 106 -8.06 29.35 -20.07
C LEU A 106 -6.62 29.69 -20.45
N GLY A 107 -6.23 30.94 -20.22
CA GLY A 107 -4.85 31.41 -20.28
C GLY A 107 -4.22 31.59 -18.90
N MET A 108 -2.91 31.53 -18.83
CA MET A 108 -2.13 31.77 -17.61
C MET A 108 -0.92 32.64 -17.91
N ALA A 109 -0.66 33.62 -17.04
CA ALA A 109 0.57 34.41 -17.04
C ALA A 109 1.21 34.43 -15.65
N ASP A 110 2.54 34.43 -15.59
CA ASP A 110 3.30 34.78 -14.40
C ASP A 110 3.33 36.30 -14.28
N ILE A 111 2.99 36.81 -13.09
CA ILE A 111 2.98 38.23 -12.77
C ILE A 111 3.85 38.55 -11.55
N THR A 112 4.67 37.60 -11.10
CA THR A 112 5.51 37.72 -9.91
C THR A 112 6.47 38.91 -10.02
N ASP A 113 7.19 38.99 -11.14
CA ASP A 113 8.18 40.04 -11.45
C ASP A 113 7.87 40.72 -12.79
N GLY A 114 6.59 41.03 -13.00
CA GLY A 114 6.07 41.56 -14.26
C GLY A 114 5.39 40.49 -15.12
N TRP A 115 4.68 40.91 -16.16
CA TRP A 115 3.83 40.03 -16.95
C TRP A 115 4.63 39.15 -17.92
N GLN A 116 4.49 37.83 -17.81
CA GLN A 116 5.01 36.85 -18.75
C GLN A 116 3.98 35.77 -19.03
N TRP A 117 3.73 35.49 -20.32
CA TRP A 117 2.82 34.41 -20.71
C TRP A 117 3.38 33.04 -20.30
N VAL A 118 2.56 32.21 -19.66
CA VAL A 118 2.90 30.82 -19.31
C VAL A 118 2.39 29.87 -20.39
N ASP A 119 1.06 29.76 -20.53
CA ASP A 119 0.42 28.92 -21.55
C ASP A 119 -1.10 29.14 -21.60
N GLY A 120 -1.80 28.44 -22.50
CA GLY A 120 -3.26 28.35 -22.45
C GLY A 120 -3.87 27.13 -23.14
N VAL A 121 -5.08 26.78 -22.73
CA VAL A 121 -5.79 25.54 -23.09
C VAL A 121 -7.28 25.80 -23.37
N PHE A 122 -7.85 25.05 -24.31
CA PHE A 122 -9.30 25.05 -24.56
C PHE A 122 -9.98 23.95 -23.76
N SER A 123 -11.22 24.20 -23.33
CA SER A 123 -12.11 23.15 -22.84
C SER A 123 -12.70 22.36 -24.03
N GLU A 124 -12.92 21.07 -23.83
CA GLU A 124 -13.61 20.18 -24.78
C GLU A 124 -15.10 20.01 -24.42
N ASP A 125 -15.56 20.61 -23.33
CA ASP A 125 -16.92 20.44 -22.82
C ASP A 125 -17.96 21.16 -23.68
N THR A 126 -19.11 20.51 -23.82
CA THR A 126 -20.32 21.10 -24.40
C THR A 126 -21.24 21.59 -23.30
N VAL A 127 -21.88 22.74 -23.51
CA VAL A 127 -22.76 23.36 -22.51
C VAL A 127 -24.21 23.45 -22.99
N GLU A 128 -25.13 23.39 -22.04
CA GLU A 128 -26.58 23.55 -22.22
C GLU A 128 -27.17 24.61 -21.28
N ALA A 129 -28.48 24.84 -21.35
CA ALA A 129 -29.16 25.72 -20.41
C ALA A 129 -29.07 25.15 -18.98
N GLY A 130 -28.79 26.02 -18.01
CA GLY A 130 -28.58 25.64 -16.62
C GLY A 130 -27.11 25.72 -16.18
N TRP A 131 -26.80 25.12 -15.03
CA TRP A 131 -25.42 24.98 -14.53
C TRP A 131 -24.64 23.93 -15.32
N ASN A 132 -23.44 24.30 -15.75
CA ASN A 132 -22.50 23.46 -16.48
C ASN A 132 -21.13 23.50 -15.83
N SER A 133 -20.46 22.36 -15.74
CA SER A 133 -19.06 22.27 -15.32
C SER A 133 -18.17 22.38 -16.55
N VAL A 134 -17.34 23.42 -16.63
CA VAL A 134 -16.39 23.62 -17.73
C VAL A 134 -14.98 23.33 -17.25
N THR A 135 -14.40 22.29 -17.83
CA THR A 135 -13.15 21.68 -17.39
C THR A 135 -12.01 22.03 -18.34
N TYR A 136 -10.86 22.38 -17.78
CA TYR A 136 -9.62 22.73 -18.47
C TYR A 136 -8.52 21.76 -18.05
N ARG A 137 -8.03 20.99 -19.02
CA ARG A 137 -6.82 20.16 -18.83
C ARG A 137 -5.58 21.04 -18.99
N LEU A 138 -4.85 21.21 -17.91
CA LEU A 138 -3.72 22.14 -17.83
C LEU A 138 -2.51 21.60 -18.58
N SER A 139 -1.76 22.49 -19.25
CA SER A 139 -0.51 22.10 -19.89
C SER A 139 0.61 21.90 -18.85
N PRO A 140 1.69 21.16 -19.16
CA PRO A 140 2.83 21.01 -18.26
C PRO A 140 3.42 22.35 -17.78
N ASN A 141 3.37 23.40 -18.62
CA ASN A 141 3.85 24.73 -18.25
C ASN A 141 2.93 25.39 -17.21
N MET A 142 1.61 25.21 -17.32
CA MET A 142 0.65 25.75 -16.36
C MET A 142 0.70 25.03 -15.01
N ILE A 143 1.16 23.78 -14.97
CA ILE A 143 1.27 22.99 -13.73
C ILE A 143 2.56 23.32 -12.96
N ASN A 144 3.65 23.59 -13.68
CA ASN A 144 4.98 23.83 -13.11
C ASN A 144 5.17 25.27 -12.62
N VAL A 145 4.49 25.61 -11.53
CA VAL A 145 4.49 26.96 -10.93
C VAL A 145 5.35 27.04 -9.67
N ASP A 146 5.98 28.20 -9.42
CA ASP A 146 6.67 28.48 -8.16
C ASP A 146 5.62 28.66 -7.06
N LYS A 147 5.79 27.94 -5.93
CA LYS A 147 4.90 28.00 -4.76
C LYS A 147 4.77 29.40 -4.14
N ASN A 148 5.75 30.27 -4.36
CA ASN A 148 5.75 31.65 -3.88
C ASN A 148 5.40 32.66 -4.98
N GLY A 149 5.12 32.19 -6.20
CA GLY A 149 4.80 33.03 -7.34
C GLY A 149 3.43 33.67 -7.24
N LYS A 150 3.16 34.56 -8.19
CA LYS A 150 1.85 35.14 -8.44
C LYS A 150 1.53 34.94 -9.90
N TYR A 151 0.37 34.35 -10.17
CA TYR A 151 -0.08 34.06 -11.53
C TYR A 151 -1.42 34.74 -11.78
N MET A 152 -1.74 35.01 -13.04
CA MET A 152 -3.03 35.52 -13.47
C MET A 152 -3.70 34.48 -14.35
N PHE A 153 -4.91 34.06 -14.00
CA PHE A 153 -5.77 33.28 -14.90
C PHE A 153 -6.61 34.19 -15.77
N TYR A 154 -6.76 33.79 -17.03
CA TYR A 154 -7.57 34.48 -18.04
C TYR A 154 -8.60 33.52 -18.63
N PHE A 155 -9.83 33.57 -18.13
CA PHE A 155 -10.96 32.84 -18.70
C PHE A 155 -11.54 33.66 -19.85
N ALA A 156 -11.62 33.06 -21.03
CA ALA A 156 -12.30 33.63 -22.18
C ALA A 156 -13.54 32.79 -22.51
N PHE A 157 -14.69 33.45 -22.46
CA PHE A 157 -16.01 32.93 -22.82
C PHE A 157 -16.34 33.37 -24.24
N ILE A 158 -16.48 32.41 -25.14
CA ILE A 158 -16.57 32.64 -26.58
C ILE A 158 -17.89 32.05 -27.09
N MET A 159 -18.62 32.85 -27.88
CA MET A 159 -19.71 32.34 -28.70
C MET A 159 -19.21 32.16 -30.13
N GLN A 160 -19.14 30.92 -30.59
CA GLN A 160 -18.89 30.59 -31.99
C GLN A 160 -20.21 30.33 -32.72
N LYS A 161 -20.37 30.97 -33.88
CA LYS A 161 -21.46 30.71 -34.82
C LYS A 161 -20.89 30.67 -36.23
N GLU A 162 -21.13 29.58 -36.96
CA GLU A 162 -20.63 29.38 -38.33
C GLU A 162 -19.11 29.60 -38.47
N GLY A 163 -18.33 29.19 -37.46
CA GLY A 163 -16.87 29.29 -37.45
C GLY A 163 -16.31 30.70 -37.17
N SER A 164 -17.16 31.67 -36.82
CA SER A 164 -16.75 33.02 -36.42
C SER A 164 -17.15 33.35 -34.98
N LYS A 165 -16.35 34.18 -34.30
CA LYS A 165 -16.68 34.72 -32.98
C LYS A 165 -17.80 35.77 -33.11
N VAL A 166 -18.83 35.64 -32.28
CA VAL A 166 -19.96 36.58 -32.18
C VAL A 166 -19.95 37.22 -30.80
N PRO A 167 -20.13 38.55 -30.68
CA PRO A 167 -20.23 39.20 -29.38
C PRO A 167 -21.38 38.65 -28.55
N ILE A 168 -21.07 38.23 -27.32
CA ILE A 168 -22.04 37.77 -26.34
C ILE A 168 -22.78 39.02 -25.81
N LYS A 169 -24.11 38.98 -25.78
CA LYS A 169 -24.95 40.07 -25.25
C LYS A 169 -25.71 39.64 -24.00
N ASP A 170 -26.07 38.37 -23.91
CA ASP A 170 -26.81 37.88 -22.76
C ASP A 170 -25.91 37.69 -21.55
N THR A 171 -26.46 38.01 -20.38
CA THR A 171 -25.80 37.78 -19.10
C THR A 171 -25.75 36.28 -18.80
N PHE A 172 -24.62 35.84 -18.27
CA PHE A 172 -24.43 34.50 -17.72
C PHE A 172 -23.74 34.60 -16.36
N TYR A 173 -23.62 33.49 -15.64
CA TYR A 173 -23.11 33.48 -14.26
C TYR A 173 -21.99 32.47 -14.12
N VAL A 174 -21.05 32.76 -13.25
CA VAL A 174 -19.87 31.93 -13.00
C VAL A 174 -19.69 31.75 -11.51
N ASP A 175 -19.38 30.53 -11.11
CA ASP A 175 -19.26 30.12 -9.72
C ASP A 175 -18.19 29.02 -9.55
N TYR A 176 -17.75 28.81 -8.32
CA TYR A 176 -17.03 27.63 -7.82
C TYR A 176 -15.91 27.10 -8.74
N CYS A 177 -14.78 27.82 -8.78
CA CYS A 177 -13.59 27.37 -9.50
C CYS A 177 -12.73 26.45 -8.61
N ILE A 178 -12.50 25.23 -9.06
CA ILE A 178 -11.79 24.19 -8.30
C ILE A 178 -10.67 23.54 -9.12
N ALA A 179 -9.64 23.07 -8.44
CA ALA A 179 -8.62 22.17 -8.99
C ALA A 179 -8.99 20.72 -8.64
N ILE A 180 -8.88 19.82 -9.60
CA ILE A 180 -9.26 18.40 -9.49
C ILE A 180 -7.99 17.55 -9.43
N THR A 181 -7.88 16.73 -8.38
CA THR A 181 -6.78 15.79 -8.20
C THR A 181 -7.09 14.45 -8.89
N PRO A 182 -6.13 13.80 -9.57
CA PRO A 182 -6.33 12.45 -10.10
C PRO A 182 -6.64 11.46 -8.97
N GLY A 183 -7.72 10.68 -9.11
CA GLY A 183 -8.05 9.58 -8.20
C GLY A 183 -9.52 9.52 -7.82
N GLU A 184 -10.05 10.60 -7.23
CA GLU A 184 -11.40 10.64 -6.65
C GLU A 184 -12.01 12.04 -6.75
N THR A 185 -13.12 12.18 -7.47
CA THR A 185 -13.84 13.46 -7.60
C THR A 185 -15.10 13.42 -6.74
N LYS A 186 -15.27 14.38 -5.83
CA LYS A 186 -16.53 14.54 -5.10
C LYS A 186 -17.59 15.10 -6.04
N VAL A 187 -18.69 14.37 -6.22
CA VAL A 187 -19.83 14.77 -7.04
C VAL A 187 -21.10 14.80 -6.22
N ARG A 188 -22.03 15.68 -6.59
CA ARG A 188 -23.38 15.71 -6.02
C ARG A 188 -24.23 14.66 -6.72
N GLU A 189 -24.61 13.61 -5.98
CA GLU A 189 -25.58 12.62 -6.46
C GLU A 189 -26.97 12.99 -5.97
N TYR A 190 -27.77 13.55 -6.88
CA TYR A 190 -29.12 14.01 -6.57
C TYR A 190 -30.09 12.82 -6.44
N ILE A 191 -30.77 12.78 -5.30
CA ILE A 191 -31.98 11.97 -5.12
C ILE A 191 -33.15 12.66 -5.82
N TRP A 192 -33.27 13.98 -5.61
CA TRP A 192 -34.20 14.85 -6.33
C TRP A 192 -33.48 16.12 -6.75
N LYS A 193 -33.75 16.61 -7.95
CA LYS A 193 -33.16 17.83 -8.51
C LYS A 193 -34.06 19.04 -8.37
N MET A 194 -35.39 18.85 -8.31
CA MET A 194 -36.42 19.90 -8.31
C MET A 194 -36.53 20.68 -9.63
N ASP A 195 -36.02 20.08 -10.72
CA ASP A 195 -35.82 20.76 -12.01
C ASP A 195 -37.08 20.75 -12.90
N THR A 196 -38.03 19.85 -12.65
CA THR A 196 -39.18 19.65 -13.56
C THR A 196 -40.52 19.64 -12.84
N LEU A 197 -41.56 20.12 -13.51
CA LEU A 197 -42.93 20.07 -12.96
C LEU A 197 -43.39 18.62 -12.71
N LYS A 198 -42.93 17.66 -13.52
CA LYS A 198 -43.22 16.23 -13.33
C LYS A 198 -42.68 15.72 -12.00
N GLU A 199 -41.46 16.11 -11.66
CA GLU A 199 -40.82 15.77 -10.37
C GLU A 199 -41.54 16.46 -9.21
N ILE A 200 -41.77 17.78 -9.30
CA ILE A 200 -42.47 18.56 -8.24
C ILE A 200 -43.87 18.01 -7.94
N ASN A 201 -44.60 17.53 -8.95
CA ASN A 201 -45.94 16.96 -8.76
C ASN A 201 -45.95 15.63 -7.98
N THR A 202 -44.78 15.03 -7.70
CA THR A 202 -44.68 13.83 -6.83
C THR A 202 -44.64 14.16 -5.34
N PHE A 203 -44.44 15.44 -4.99
CA PHE A 203 -44.35 15.89 -3.60
C PHE A 203 -45.73 16.14 -3.01
N ASP A 204 -45.89 15.71 -1.76
CA ASP A 204 -47.07 15.84 -0.91
C ASP A 204 -46.78 16.81 0.25
N ASN A 205 -47.80 17.48 0.78
CA ASN A 205 -47.63 18.46 1.85
C ASN A 205 -47.90 17.90 3.26
N ASP A 206 -48.17 16.60 3.38
CA ASP A 206 -48.48 15.92 4.64
C ASP A 206 -49.60 16.62 5.43
N ASN A 207 -50.63 17.07 4.72
CA ASN A 207 -51.80 17.81 5.24
C ASN A 207 -51.48 19.18 5.86
N THR A 208 -50.30 19.77 5.63
CA THR A 208 -49.99 21.13 6.11
C THR A 208 -50.62 22.25 5.26
N GLY A 209 -51.15 21.91 4.09
CA GLY A 209 -51.79 22.84 3.16
C GLY A 209 -50.81 23.69 2.33
N ALA A 210 -49.52 23.36 2.35
CA ALA A 210 -48.53 24.00 1.48
C ALA A 210 -48.77 23.69 0.00
N ILE A 211 -48.40 24.62 -0.88
CA ILE A 211 -48.50 24.50 -2.34
C ILE A 211 -47.09 24.53 -2.94
N PHE A 212 -46.80 23.63 -3.88
CA PHE A 212 -45.52 23.56 -4.58
C PHE A 212 -45.64 24.03 -6.02
N LYS A 213 -44.68 24.81 -6.51
CA LYS A 213 -44.62 25.32 -7.89
C LYS A 213 -43.19 25.27 -8.43
N LEU A 214 -43.06 25.11 -9.74
CA LEU A 214 -41.76 25.26 -10.43
C LEU A 214 -41.34 26.74 -10.43
N ASN A 215 -40.04 27.00 -10.28
CA ASN A 215 -39.45 28.33 -10.22
C ASN A 215 -38.12 28.38 -10.97
N SER A 216 -37.87 29.45 -11.72
CA SER A 216 -36.60 29.70 -12.43
C SER A 216 -35.86 30.96 -11.97
N ASP A 217 -36.37 31.63 -10.93
CA ASP A 217 -35.81 32.88 -10.41
C ASP A 217 -34.67 32.65 -9.40
N TYR A 218 -34.65 31.47 -8.75
CA TYR A 218 -33.67 31.06 -7.75
C TYR A 218 -33.23 29.64 -8.07
N VAL A 219 -32.00 29.46 -8.55
CA VAL A 219 -31.51 28.17 -9.06
C VAL A 219 -30.08 27.90 -8.58
N ALA A 220 -29.90 26.80 -7.87
CA ALA A 220 -28.65 26.30 -7.37
C ALA A 220 -28.18 24.99 -8.04
N ASN A 221 -29.05 24.35 -8.80
CA ASN A 221 -28.74 23.19 -9.63
C ASN A 221 -29.60 23.21 -10.91
N GLY A 222 -29.11 22.62 -12.00
CA GLY A 222 -29.90 22.46 -13.22
C GLY A 222 -30.44 23.78 -13.75
N THR A 223 -31.76 23.86 -13.94
CA THR A 223 -32.46 25.00 -14.56
C THR A 223 -33.57 25.59 -13.68
N ASN A 224 -34.10 24.84 -12.72
CA ASN A 224 -35.25 25.26 -11.92
C ASN A 224 -35.14 24.76 -10.47
N SER A 225 -35.93 25.37 -9.59
CA SER A 225 -36.14 24.94 -8.21
C SER A 225 -37.63 24.78 -7.89
N MET A 226 -37.91 24.20 -6.72
CA MET A 226 -39.26 24.10 -6.18
C MET A 226 -39.56 25.27 -5.24
N LYS A 227 -40.51 26.13 -5.62
CA LYS A 227 -41.13 27.12 -4.74
C LYS A 227 -42.12 26.47 -3.81
N VAL A 228 -41.88 26.60 -2.51
CA VAL A 228 -42.78 26.16 -1.44
C VAL A 228 -43.57 27.37 -0.93
N ILE A 229 -44.90 27.28 -0.97
CA ILE A 229 -45.82 28.32 -0.47
C ILE A 229 -46.53 27.75 0.77
N PRO A 230 -46.11 28.13 1.99
CA PRO A 230 -46.78 27.72 3.23
C PRO A 230 -48.24 28.15 3.31
N SER A 231 -49.03 27.46 4.13
CA SER A 231 -50.45 27.80 4.33
C SER A 231 -50.68 29.00 5.27
N GLY A 232 -49.66 29.40 6.04
CA GLY A 232 -49.77 30.40 7.11
C GLY A 232 -50.54 29.93 8.34
N LYS A 233 -50.96 28.65 8.39
CA LYS A 233 -51.79 28.10 9.48
C LYS A 233 -51.17 26.91 10.21
N ALA A 234 -50.44 26.06 9.50
CA ALA A 234 -49.79 24.90 10.10
C ALA A 234 -48.60 25.33 10.96
N VAL A 235 -48.41 24.69 12.11
CA VAL A 235 -47.31 24.98 13.06
C VAL A 235 -45.94 24.72 12.44
N GLU A 236 -45.87 23.84 11.45
CA GLU A 236 -44.70 23.58 10.61
C GLU A 236 -45.16 23.37 9.16
N THR A 237 -44.32 23.78 8.20
CA THR A 237 -44.55 23.45 6.79
C THR A 237 -43.89 22.11 6.50
N LYS A 238 -44.55 21.24 5.74
CA LYS A 238 -43.99 19.92 5.41
C LYS A 238 -43.96 19.65 3.91
N VAL A 239 -42.95 18.89 3.53
CA VAL A 239 -42.73 18.37 2.17
C VAL A 239 -42.45 16.88 2.33
N ALA A 240 -43.24 16.03 1.69
CA ALA A 240 -43.11 14.58 1.79
C ALA A 240 -43.07 13.94 0.40
N VAL A 241 -42.23 12.94 0.21
CA VAL A 241 -42.02 12.31 -1.11
C VAL A 241 -41.53 10.87 -0.96
N GLU A 242 -41.93 9.99 -1.88
CA GLU A 242 -41.40 8.63 -1.95
C GLU A 242 -40.00 8.63 -2.57
N ILE A 243 -39.06 7.91 -1.94
CA ILE A 243 -37.71 7.71 -2.48
C ILE A 243 -37.85 6.85 -3.75
N PRO A 244 -37.40 7.33 -4.92
CA PRO A 244 -37.40 6.52 -6.14
C PRO A 244 -36.50 5.29 -5.98
N ALA A 245 -36.94 4.13 -6.47
CA ALA A 245 -36.22 2.86 -6.28
C ALA A 245 -34.80 2.89 -6.89
N ASP A 246 -34.61 3.60 -8.01
CA ASP A 246 -33.31 3.81 -8.66
C ASP A 246 -32.34 4.68 -7.83
N LYS A 247 -32.81 5.26 -6.72
CA LYS A 247 -32.01 6.09 -5.80
C LYS A 247 -31.68 5.38 -4.48
N TYR A 248 -32.08 4.12 -4.31
CA TYR A 248 -31.85 3.38 -3.05
C TYR A 248 -30.38 3.14 -2.79
N GLU A 249 -29.58 2.92 -3.84
CA GLU A 249 -28.14 2.73 -3.71
C GLU A 249 -27.44 4.00 -3.21
N ILE A 250 -27.74 5.14 -3.84
CA ILE A 250 -27.22 6.46 -3.44
C ILE A 250 -27.58 6.72 -1.97
N TRP A 251 -28.85 6.52 -1.61
CA TRP A 251 -29.32 6.71 -0.23
C TRP A 251 -28.61 5.79 0.77
N SER A 252 -28.51 4.49 0.47
CA SER A 252 -27.98 3.49 1.40
C SER A 252 -26.47 3.60 1.63
N LYS A 253 -25.72 4.07 0.63
CA LYS A 253 -24.27 4.32 0.74
C LYS A 253 -23.94 5.64 1.45
N SER A 254 -24.93 6.52 1.61
CA SER A 254 -24.71 7.88 2.13
C SER A 254 -24.90 7.96 3.63
N ASN A 255 -23.92 8.52 4.34
CA ASN A 255 -24.04 8.82 5.78
C ASN A 255 -24.80 10.11 6.06
N GLN A 256 -24.84 11.02 5.08
CA GLN A 256 -25.44 12.34 5.19
C GLN A 256 -26.13 12.72 3.88
N LEU A 257 -27.27 13.40 3.99
CA LEU A 257 -27.96 14.05 2.88
C LEU A 257 -27.94 15.56 3.08
N ILE A 258 -27.88 16.31 1.99
CA ILE A 258 -27.93 17.77 2.00
C ILE A 258 -29.17 18.22 1.25
N LEU A 259 -30.01 19.01 1.92
CA LEU A 259 -31.14 19.73 1.33
C LEU A 259 -30.70 21.17 1.10
N ARG A 260 -30.87 21.69 -0.12
CA ARG A 260 -30.51 23.08 -0.41
C ARG A 260 -31.73 23.98 -0.45
N VAL A 261 -31.69 25.06 0.34
CA VAL A 261 -32.84 25.95 0.59
C VAL A 261 -32.45 27.40 0.34
N PHE A 262 -33.25 28.13 -0.43
CA PHE A 262 -33.15 29.59 -0.54
C PHE A 262 -34.24 30.26 0.30
N ILE A 263 -33.82 31.21 1.15
CA ILE A 263 -34.68 31.98 2.03
C ILE A 263 -34.66 33.44 1.59
N PRO A 264 -35.78 34.02 1.09
CA PRO A 264 -35.84 35.42 0.72
C PRO A 264 -35.59 36.36 1.92
N GLU A 265 -34.89 37.47 1.70
CA GLU A 265 -34.53 38.44 2.77
C GLU A 265 -35.76 39.08 3.42
N GLU A 266 -36.85 39.23 2.67
CA GLU A 266 -38.11 39.82 3.13
C GLU A 266 -38.99 38.88 3.96
N MET A 267 -38.58 37.62 4.16
CA MET A 267 -39.36 36.62 4.89
C MET A 267 -39.48 36.99 6.38
N LYS A 268 -40.72 37.13 6.87
CA LYS A 268 -40.99 37.61 8.24
C LYS A 268 -40.62 36.60 9.32
N VAL A 269 -40.89 35.33 9.05
CA VAL A 269 -40.57 34.20 9.93
C VAL A 269 -39.82 33.20 9.07
N MET A 270 -38.53 33.03 9.29
CA MET A 270 -37.69 32.11 8.53
C MET A 270 -37.75 30.70 9.13
N PRO A 271 -37.62 29.64 8.30
CA PRO A 271 -37.35 28.30 8.81
C PRO A 271 -35.93 28.24 9.41
N THR A 272 -35.83 28.08 10.72
CA THR A 272 -34.54 28.02 11.45
C THR A 272 -34.24 26.62 12.00
N GLN A 273 -35.21 25.71 12.00
CA GLN A 273 -35.01 24.31 12.35
C GLN A 273 -35.64 23.39 11.29
N TYR A 274 -34.94 22.31 10.99
CA TYR A 274 -35.32 21.33 9.97
C TYR A 274 -35.29 19.92 10.53
N PHE A 275 -36.25 19.11 10.13
CA PHE A 275 -36.35 17.70 10.52
C PHE A 275 -36.64 16.82 9.31
N LEU A 276 -35.92 15.70 9.19
CA LEU A 276 -36.12 14.67 8.18
C LEU A 276 -36.60 13.39 8.85
N GLY A 277 -37.85 13.00 8.58
CA GLY A 277 -38.44 11.72 8.97
C GLY A 277 -38.50 10.73 7.81
N MET A 278 -38.56 9.43 8.12
CA MET A 278 -38.73 8.37 7.14
C MET A 278 -39.70 7.30 7.62
N ALA A 279 -40.55 6.82 6.71
CA ALA A 279 -41.44 5.69 6.91
C ALA A 279 -41.25 4.62 5.81
N ASP A 280 -41.41 3.36 6.20
CA ASP A 280 -41.53 2.21 5.31
C ASP A 280 -43.04 2.03 5.02
N LEU A 281 -43.40 2.00 3.74
CA LEU A 281 -44.76 1.83 3.21
C LEU A 281 -44.97 0.46 2.57
N THR A 282 -43.96 -0.43 2.62
CA THR A 282 -43.97 -1.73 1.90
C THR A 282 -45.17 -2.59 2.28
N GLU A 283 -45.50 -2.65 3.57
CA GLU A 283 -46.62 -3.42 4.12
C GLU A 283 -47.68 -2.52 4.80
N GLY A 284 -47.69 -1.23 4.43
CA GLY A 284 -48.43 -0.17 5.15
C GLY A 284 -47.47 0.74 5.93
N TRP A 285 -48.01 1.82 6.49
CA TRP A 285 -47.19 2.87 7.11
C TRP A 285 -46.51 2.39 8.40
N GLN A 286 -45.17 2.38 8.40
CA GLN A 286 -44.35 2.09 9.56
C GLN A 286 -43.23 3.12 9.70
N TRP A 287 -43.08 3.70 10.89
CA TRP A 287 -42.01 4.66 11.17
C TRP A 287 -40.64 3.98 11.19
N VAL A 288 -39.67 4.51 10.44
CA VAL A 288 -38.29 3.99 10.41
C VAL A 288 -37.38 4.80 11.34
N GLY A 289 -37.49 6.12 11.30
CA GLY A 289 -36.63 7.02 12.07
C GLY A 289 -36.75 8.46 11.62
N GLY A 290 -36.11 9.37 12.34
CA GLY A 290 -35.97 10.75 11.91
C GLY A 290 -34.88 11.51 12.65
N VAL A 291 -34.37 12.56 12.01
CA VAL A 291 -33.19 13.30 12.44
C VAL A 291 -33.41 14.80 12.24
N PHE A 292 -32.94 15.60 13.20
CA PHE A 292 -32.85 17.04 13.03
C PHE A 292 -31.60 17.40 12.24
N SER A 293 -31.66 18.48 11.47
CA SER A 293 -30.48 18.98 10.77
C SER A 293 -29.42 19.48 11.75
N GLU A 294 -28.16 19.33 11.36
CA GLU A 294 -26.98 19.81 12.08
C GLU A 294 -26.64 21.28 11.75
N ALA A 295 -27.42 21.94 10.88
CA ALA A 295 -27.21 23.33 10.50
C ALA A 295 -27.24 24.26 11.73
N SER A 296 -26.12 24.90 12.04
CA SER A 296 -25.98 25.74 13.23
C SER A 296 -26.33 27.22 13.01
N LYS A 297 -26.41 27.68 11.75
CA LYS A 297 -26.73 29.06 11.40
C LYS A 297 -27.50 29.09 10.08
N ILE A 298 -28.66 29.72 10.10
CA ILE A 298 -29.53 29.91 8.93
C ILE A 298 -29.67 31.41 8.69
N GLU A 299 -29.47 31.83 7.45
CA GLU A 299 -29.51 33.24 7.05
C GLU A 299 -30.34 33.40 5.77
N PRO A 300 -30.79 34.63 5.43
CA PRO A 300 -31.28 34.92 4.09
C PRO A 300 -30.29 34.48 3.01
N GLY A 301 -30.80 34.08 1.84
CA GLY A 301 -30.05 33.52 0.73
C GLY A 301 -30.03 31.98 0.73
N TRP A 302 -29.05 31.40 0.04
CA TRP A 302 -28.86 29.94 -0.06
C TRP A 302 -28.25 29.35 1.22
N ASN A 303 -28.80 28.21 1.65
CA ASN A 303 -28.37 27.45 2.81
C ASN A 303 -28.31 25.96 2.45
N ASP A 304 -27.23 25.29 2.82
CA ASP A 304 -27.12 23.83 2.81
C ASP A 304 -27.55 23.27 4.18
N ILE A 305 -28.55 22.39 4.17
CA ILE A 305 -29.18 21.82 5.36
C ILE A 305 -28.80 20.33 5.44
N PRO A 306 -27.76 19.96 6.21
CA PRO A 306 -27.29 18.58 6.31
C PRO A 306 -28.15 17.75 7.27
N PHE A 307 -28.38 16.48 6.94
CA PHE A 307 -29.06 15.47 7.75
C PHE A 307 -28.23 14.18 7.83
N SER A 308 -27.83 13.76 9.03
CA SER A 308 -27.12 12.49 9.25
C SER A 308 -28.11 11.32 9.29
N ILE A 309 -28.10 10.45 8.29
CA ILE A 309 -29.13 9.40 8.08
C ILE A 309 -28.70 8.00 8.57
N LEU A 310 -27.73 7.93 9.49
CA LEU A 310 -27.12 6.68 9.97
C LEU A 310 -28.13 5.65 10.53
N GLY A 311 -27.76 4.37 10.44
CA GLY A 311 -28.47 3.28 11.10
C GLY A 311 -29.66 2.77 10.28
N ASN A 312 -30.84 2.67 10.90
CA ASN A 312 -32.02 2.08 10.22
C ASN A 312 -32.49 2.89 9.02
N MET A 313 -32.21 4.20 9.00
CA MET A 313 -32.57 5.08 7.87
C MET A 313 -31.72 4.82 6.62
N GLN A 314 -30.59 4.10 6.69
CA GLN A 314 -29.79 3.66 5.54
C GLN A 314 -30.18 2.29 4.98
N LYS A 315 -30.92 1.47 5.74
CA LYS A 315 -31.12 0.05 5.44
C LYS A 315 -32.37 -0.17 4.59
N LEU A 316 -32.36 0.34 3.36
CA LEU A 316 -33.48 0.16 2.43
C LEU A 316 -33.46 -1.26 1.85
N LYS A 317 -34.63 -1.88 1.78
CA LYS A 317 -34.83 -3.16 1.10
C LYS A 317 -35.01 -2.90 -0.39
N ALA A 318 -34.44 -3.77 -1.23
CA ALA A 318 -34.51 -3.64 -2.69
C ALA A 318 -35.95 -3.54 -3.23
N GLU A 319 -36.89 -4.30 -2.66
CA GLU A 319 -38.32 -4.30 -3.02
C GLU A 319 -39.17 -3.39 -2.10
N GLY A 320 -38.53 -2.59 -1.25
CA GLY A 320 -39.21 -1.73 -0.30
C GLY A 320 -39.85 -0.51 -0.95
N LYS A 321 -40.74 0.15 -0.22
CA LYS A 321 -41.27 1.47 -0.58
C LYS A 321 -41.09 2.42 0.59
N TYR A 322 -40.31 3.47 0.43
CA TYR A 322 -39.97 4.38 1.53
C TYR A 322 -40.42 5.80 1.21
N LYS A 323 -41.03 6.48 2.19
CA LYS A 323 -41.46 7.88 2.09
C LYS A 323 -40.74 8.73 3.13
N ILE A 324 -40.22 9.87 2.70
CA ILE A 324 -39.56 10.84 3.58
C ILE A 324 -40.48 12.02 3.87
N TYR A 325 -40.24 12.66 5.01
CA TYR A 325 -41.01 13.80 5.51
C TYR A 325 -40.04 14.87 5.98
N LEU A 326 -39.94 15.97 5.25
CA LEU A 326 -39.18 17.15 5.62
C LEU A 326 -40.12 18.13 6.32
N ALA A 327 -39.74 18.59 7.51
CA ALA A 327 -40.43 19.65 8.24
C ALA A 327 -39.56 20.89 8.34
N PHE A 328 -40.19 22.05 8.07
CA PHE A 328 -39.60 23.38 8.06
C PHE A 328 -40.27 24.19 9.17
N ILE A 329 -39.48 24.57 10.18
CA ILE A 329 -39.98 25.12 11.45
C ILE A 329 -39.36 26.49 11.68
N GLY A 330 -40.20 27.50 11.90
CA GLY A 330 -39.80 28.85 12.27
C GLY A 330 -40.15 29.17 13.73
N TYR A 331 -39.37 30.07 14.33
CA TYR A 331 -39.54 30.50 15.71
C TYR A 331 -39.61 32.02 15.80
N VAL A 332 -40.52 32.53 16.63
CA VAL A 332 -40.57 33.93 17.08
C VAL A 332 -40.66 33.88 18.60
N ASP A 333 -39.76 34.56 19.31
CA ASP A 333 -39.69 34.55 20.78
C ASP A 333 -39.69 33.12 21.39
N GLU A 334 -38.95 32.19 20.78
CA GLU A 334 -38.85 30.77 21.15
C GLU A 334 -40.14 29.93 20.97
N GLU A 335 -41.21 30.52 20.45
CA GLU A 335 -42.45 29.81 20.11
C GLU A 335 -42.49 29.44 18.62
N LYS A 336 -42.92 28.19 18.33
CA LYS A 336 -43.13 27.73 16.96
C LYS A 336 -44.20 28.58 16.29
N THR A 337 -43.82 29.27 15.22
CA THR A 337 -44.69 30.22 14.51
C THR A 337 -44.90 29.75 13.07
N PRO A 338 -46.16 29.69 12.56
CA PRO A 338 -46.44 29.29 11.19
C PRO A 338 -45.69 30.13 10.16
N LEU A 339 -45.02 29.44 9.23
CA LEU A 339 -44.45 30.08 8.05
C LEU A 339 -45.60 30.53 7.13
N ALA A 340 -45.48 31.72 6.55
CA ALA A 340 -46.49 32.29 5.63
C ALA A 340 -45.87 32.75 4.30
N ASP A 341 -44.62 33.21 4.32
CA ASP A 341 -43.91 33.67 3.13
C ASP A 341 -43.27 32.47 2.40
N PRO A 342 -43.16 32.52 1.06
CA PRO A 342 -42.59 31.43 0.29
C PRO A 342 -41.07 31.33 0.44
N PHE A 343 -40.56 30.11 0.30
CA PHE A 343 -39.13 29.81 0.21
C PHE A 343 -38.90 28.77 -0.89
N TYR A 344 -37.65 28.43 -1.21
CA TYR A 344 -37.33 27.60 -2.36
C TYR A 344 -36.41 26.45 -1.99
N ILE A 345 -36.62 25.29 -2.61
CA ILE A 345 -35.81 24.08 -2.45
C ILE A 345 -35.22 23.72 -3.79
N ASP A 346 -33.91 23.52 -3.86
CA ASP A 346 -33.21 23.16 -5.09
C ASP A 346 -32.25 21.99 -4.87
N GLY A 347 -32.88 20.83 -4.76
CA GLY A 347 -32.21 19.55 -4.68
C GLY A 347 -32.08 18.98 -3.28
N ILE A 348 -32.08 17.65 -3.25
CA ILE A 348 -31.66 16.83 -2.12
C ILE A 348 -30.66 15.83 -2.67
N TYR A 349 -29.43 15.88 -2.16
CA TYR A 349 -28.33 15.12 -2.73
C TYR A 349 -27.43 14.54 -1.63
N ALA A 350 -26.66 13.53 -2.02
CA ALA A 350 -25.53 13.05 -1.26
C ALA A 350 -24.23 13.49 -1.94
N MET A 351 -23.16 13.64 -1.15
CA MET A 351 -21.82 13.76 -1.70
C MET A 351 -21.27 12.36 -1.93
N ALA A 352 -21.02 12.00 -3.19
CA ALA A 352 -20.42 10.73 -3.56
C ALA A 352 -19.01 10.97 -4.13
N THR A 353 -18.17 9.94 -4.04
CA THR A 353 -16.92 9.91 -4.80
C THR A 353 -17.19 9.20 -6.12
N LYS A 354 -16.96 9.88 -7.25
CA LYS A 354 -16.96 9.23 -8.56
C LYS A 354 -15.58 8.61 -8.80
N GLU A 355 -15.54 7.29 -8.95
CA GLU A 355 -14.35 6.59 -9.43
C GLU A 355 -14.14 6.90 -10.93
N ILE A 356 -12.94 7.36 -11.28
CA ILE A 356 -12.58 7.66 -12.66
C ILE A 356 -12.44 6.34 -13.43
N THR A 357 -13.17 6.15 -14.53
CA THR A 357 -13.10 4.90 -15.29
C THR A 357 -11.73 4.73 -15.95
N ARG A 358 -11.41 3.51 -16.37
CA ARG A 358 -10.17 3.24 -17.11
C ARG A 358 -10.07 4.06 -18.40
N GLU A 359 -11.18 4.19 -19.13
CA GLU A 359 -11.26 4.99 -20.37
C GLU A 359 -11.01 6.46 -20.08
N GLU A 360 -11.56 7.00 -18.99
CA GLU A 360 -11.31 8.36 -18.53
C GLU A 360 -9.82 8.53 -18.14
N LYS A 361 -9.22 7.56 -17.43
CA LYS A 361 -7.77 7.57 -17.14
C LYS A 361 -6.92 7.54 -18.40
N ILE A 362 -7.28 6.74 -19.40
CA ILE A 362 -6.58 6.72 -20.70
C ILE A 362 -6.75 8.06 -21.40
N ALA A 363 -7.96 8.64 -21.42
CA ALA A 363 -8.19 9.97 -21.97
C ALA A 363 -7.26 11.00 -21.30
N MET A 364 -7.04 10.86 -19.99
CA MET A 364 -6.14 11.68 -19.18
C MET A 364 -4.63 11.44 -19.40
N VAL A 365 -4.20 10.42 -20.15
CA VAL A 365 -2.78 10.25 -20.48
C VAL A 365 -2.35 11.29 -21.53
N PRO A 366 -1.18 11.96 -21.38
CA PRO A 366 -0.68 12.90 -22.38
C PRO A 366 -0.57 12.28 -23.78
N THR A 367 -0.96 13.02 -24.82
CA THR A 367 -0.95 12.53 -26.22
C THR A 367 0.42 12.00 -26.65
N GLN A 368 1.50 12.65 -26.22
CA GLN A 368 2.87 12.23 -26.51
C GLN A 368 3.19 10.83 -25.98
N ILE A 369 2.68 10.47 -24.79
CA ILE A 369 2.86 9.14 -24.20
C ILE A 369 2.07 8.09 -24.98
N LYS A 370 0.82 8.41 -25.38
CA LYS A 370 0.00 7.53 -26.23
C LYS A 370 0.68 7.25 -27.58
N GLU A 371 1.22 8.28 -28.21
CA GLU A 371 1.96 8.17 -29.47
C GLU A 371 3.25 7.35 -29.31
N GLU A 372 3.98 7.55 -28.22
CA GLU A 372 5.18 6.78 -27.89
C GLU A 372 4.87 5.30 -27.71
N VAL A 373 3.86 4.95 -26.90
CA VAL A 373 3.41 3.56 -26.71
C VAL A 373 2.98 2.93 -28.04
N ASN A 374 2.20 3.66 -28.85
CA ASN A 374 1.80 3.20 -30.19
C ASN A 374 2.96 2.94 -31.15
N LYS A 375 4.10 3.60 -30.93
CA LYS A 375 5.34 3.34 -31.68
C LYS A 375 6.04 2.10 -31.12
N LEU A 376 6.16 1.99 -29.80
CA LEU A 376 6.82 0.86 -29.12
C LEU A 376 6.16 -0.48 -29.48
N THR A 377 4.83 -0.55 -29.52
CA THR A 377 4.09 -1.79 -29.87
C THR A 377 4.37 -2.29 -31.29
N LYS A 378 4.90 -1.43 -32.18
CA LYS A 378 5.23 -1.77 -33.57
C LYS A 378 6.71 -2.09 -33.79
N MET A 379 7.56 -1.88 -32.79
CA MET A 379 8.99 -2.15 -32.88
C MET A 379 9.27 -3.65 -32.86
N LYS A 380 10.38 -4.06 -33.49
CA LYS A 380 10.93 -5.41 -33.32
C LYS A 380 11.53 -5.57 -31.93
N ASP A 381 11.71 -6.81 -31.47
CA ASP A 381 12.16 -7.09 -30.11
C ASP A 381 13.46 -6.36 -29.75
N GLU A 382 14.48 -6.39 -30.62
CA GLU A 382 15.76 -5.73 -30.32
C GLU A 382 15.63 -4.21 -30.22
N GLU A 383 14.88 -3.58 -31.13
CA GLU A 383 14.63 -2.13 -31.13
C GLU A 383 13.78 -1.71 -29.91
N LEU A 384 12.80 -2.54 -29.55
CA LEU A 384 11.92 -2.33 -28.40
C LEU A 384 12.72 -2.37 -27.09
N LEU A 385 13.58 -3.38 -26.92
CA LEU A 385 14.43 -3.50 -25.74
C LEU A 385 15.39 -2.31 -25.61
N GLU A 386 16.04 -1.89 -26.70
CA GLU A 386 16.90 -0.70 -26.69
C GLU A 386 16.11 0.57 -26.32
N ALA A 387 14.92 0.75 -26.90
CA ALA A 387 14.06 1.91 -26.60
C ALA A 387 13.66 1.94 -25.12
N ILE A 388 13.30 0.78 -24.55
CA ILE A 388 12.95 0.65 -23.14
C ILE A 388 14.15 0.95 -22.26
N GLN A 389 15.30 0.31 -22.49
CA GLN A 389 16.49 0.57 -21.68
C GLN A 389 16.90 2.04 -21.74
N LYS A 390 16.88 2.66 -22.93
CA LYS A 390 17.21 4.08 -23.09
C LYS A 390 16.27 4.99 -22.30
N LYS A 391 14.97 4.68 -22.28
CA LYS A 391 13.97 5.42 -21.51
C LYS A 391 14.21 5.24 -20.00
N THR A 392 14.41 4.01 -19.55
CA THR A 392 14.69 3.67 -18.15
C THR A 392 16.00 4.29 -17.65
N PHE A 393 17.05 4.33 -18.47
CA PHE A 393 18.31 4.98 -18.14
C PHE A 393 18.14 6.47 -17.78
N GLN A 394 17.14 7.16 -18.34
CA GLN A 394 16.88 8.56 -18.02
C GLN A 394 16.57 8.76 -16.54
N TYR A 395 16.06 7.76 -15.82
CA TYR A 395 15.88 7.83 -14.36
C TYR A 395 17.22 8.11 -13.66
N PHE A 396 18.23 7.27 -13.92
CA PHE A 396 19.57 7.40 -13.32
C PHE A 396 20.34 8.62 -13.83
N TRP A 397 19.98 9.13 -14.99
CA TRP A 397 20.60 10.32 -15.54
C TRP A 397 19.99 11.63 -15.02
N LYS A 398 18.68 11.66 -14.76
CA LYS A 398 17.91 12.87 -14.42
C LYS A 398 17.48 12.96 -12.96
N GLU A 399 17.14 11.87 -12.27
CA GLU A 399 16.75 11.87 -10.85
C GLU A 399 17.98 11.81 -9.92
N VAL A 400 19.00 12.58 -10.28
CA VAL A 400 20.31 12.63 -9.64
C VAL A 400 20.60 14.05 -9.17
N ASN A 401 21.31 14.19 -8.07
CA ASN A 401 21.98 15.45 -7.75
C ASN A 401 23.34 15.46 -8.48
N PRO A 402 23.53 16.31 -9.52
CA PRO A 402 24.74 16.28 -10.33
C PRO A 402 25.99 16.73 -9.57
N GLU A 403 25.86 17.46 -8.46
CA GLU A 403 26.98 17.95 -7.67
C GLU A 403 27.65 16.87 -6.82
N ASN A 404 26.87 15.86 -6.40
CA ASN A 404 27.35 14.83 -5.48
C ASN A 404 27.09 13.40 -5.98
N GLY A 405 26.31 13.23 -7.05
CA GLY A 405 26.03 11.94 -7.68
C GLY A 405 25.02 11.05 -6.94
N LEU A 406 24.32 11.57 -5.93
CA LEU A 406 23.26 10.87 -5.22
C LEU A 406 22.00 10.75 -6.08
N ILE A 407 21.35 9.58 -6.06
CA ILE A 407 20.20 9.25 -6.91
C ILE A 407 18.99 9.02 -6.01
N LYS A 408 17.85 9.61 -6.38
CA LYS A 408 16.60 9.44 -5.63
C LYS A 408 16.18 7.96 -5.58
N ASP A 409 15.42 7.63 -4.54
CA ASP A 409 14.77 6.33 -4.40
C ASP A 409 13.57 6.19 -5.34
N ARG A 410 12.77 7.26 -5.46
CA ARG A 410 11.53 7.31 -6.23
C ARG A 410 11.49 8.58 -7.07
N SER A 411 10.69 8.58 -8.12
CA SER A 411 10.59 9.72 -9.05
C SER A 411 9.82 10.93 -8.50
N SER A 412 9.28 10.83 -7.27
CA SER A 412 8.67 11.93 -6.51
C SER A 412 9.68 13.03 -6.18
N ASP A 413 9.18 14.26 -6.01
CA ASP A 413 10.01 15.46 -5.84
C ASP A 413 10.79 15.47 -4.53
N ASP A 414 10.18 15.03 -3.44
CA ASP A 414 10.73 15.02 -2.08
C ASP A 414 11.40 13.69 -1.69
N SER A 415 11.51 12.75 -2.63
CA SER A 415 12.15 11.46 -2.40
C SER A 415 13.60 11.61 -1.90
N PRO A 416 14.00 10.86 -0.85
CA PRO A 416 15.40 10.82 -0.42
C PRO A 416 16.26 10.10 -1.46
N CYS A 417 17.58 10.14 -1.27
CA CYS A 417 18.48 9.25 -1.99
C CYS A 417 18.37 7.82 -1.45
N SER A 418 18.34 6.84 -2.34
CA SER A 418 18.56 5.42 -2.01
C SER A 418 19.99 5.02 -2.34
N ILE A 419 20.67 4.36 -1.40
CA ILE A 419 22.04 3.88 -1.63
C ILE A 419 22.05 2.72 -2.64
N ALA A 420 21.04 1.84 -2.62
CA ALA A 420 20.88 0.84 -3.66
C ALA A 420 20.74 1.48 -5.04
N ALA A 421 19.87 2.48 -5.20
CA ALA A 421 19.65 3.17 -6.48
C ALA A 421 20.95 3.78 -7.05
N VAL A 422 21.86 4.27 -6.20
CA VAL A 422 23.20 4.72 -6.62
C VAL A 422 24.02 3.56 -7.20
N GLY A 423 23.98 2.37 -6.59
CA GLY A 423 24.64 1.16 -7.11
C GLY A 423 24.12 0.73 -8.48
N PHE A 424 22.79 0.71 -8.64
CA PHE A 424 22.16 0.45 -9.94
C PHE A 424 22.58 1.51 -10.99
N GLY A 425 22.54 2.80 -10.63
CA GLY A 425 22.94 3.88 -11.53
C GLY A 425 24.40 3.84 -11.95
N LEU A 426 25.32 3.48 -11.05
CA LEU A 426 26.73 3.28 -11.39
C LEU A 426 26.94 2.11 -12.37
N SER A 427 26.16 1.03 -12.21
CA SER A 427 26.17 -0.12 -13.13
C SER A 427 25.56 0.21 -14.50
N ALA A 428 24.62 1.17 -14.54
CA ALA A 428 23.96 1.62 -15.76
C ALA A 428 24.85 2.50 -16.66
N ILE A 429 25.88 3.14 -16.10
CA ILE A 429 26.78 4.03 -16.85
C ILE A 429 27.50 3.29 -18.00
N PRO A 430 28.15 2.13 -17.77
CA PRO A 430 28.73 1.32 -18.86
C PRO A 430 27.73 1.02 -19.98
N VAL A 431 26.50 0.65 -19.64
CA VAL A 431 25.44 0.35 -20.61
C VAL A 431 25.20 1.56 -21.52
N ALA A 432 24.96 2.73 -20.91
CA ALA A 432 24.67 3.95 -21.66
C ALA A 432 25.83 4.44 -22.54
N ILE A 433 27.08 4.14 -22.17
CA ILE A 433 28.26 4.45 -23.00
C ILE A 433 28.32 3.51 -24.20
N GLU A 434 28.19 2.19 -23.98
CA GLU A 434 28.26 1.20 -25.06
C GLU A 434 27.08 1.35 -26.04
N SER A 435 25.90 1.74 -25.56
CA SER A 435 24.74 2.06 -26.39
C SER A 435 24.78 3.47 -27.01
N GLY A 436 25.81 4.28 -26.71
CA GLY A 436 25.99 5.63 -27.26
C GLY A 436 24.95 6.66 -26.82
N TRP A 437 24.26 6.44 -25.70
CA TRP A 437 23.29 7.38 -25.14
C TRP A 437 23.96 8.55 -24.42
N ILE A 438 25.15 8.30 -23.86
CA ILE A 438 26.06 9.29 -23.29
C ILE A 438 27.48 9.04 -23.82
N THR A 439 28.32 10.05 -23.76
CA THR A 439 29.74 9.89 -24.05
C THR A 439 30.48 9.19 -22.90
N ARG A 440 31.60 8.56 -23.21
CA ARG A 440 32.49 7.97 -22.20
C ARG A 440 32.99 8.99 -21.18
N GLU A 441 33.19 10.24 -21.59
CA GLU A 441 33.64 11.32 -20.70
C GLU A 441 32.54 11.72 -19.70
N GLU A 442 31.30 11.89 -20.17
CA GLU A 442 30.15 12.18 -19.30
C GLU A 442 29.94 11.09 -18.26
N GLY A 443 29.98 9.82 -18.70
CA GLY A 443 29.86 8.67 -17.81
C GLY A 443 31.01 8.59 -16.79
N TYR A 444 32.25 8.82 -17.24
CA TYR A 444 33.43 8.86 -16.37
C TYR A 444 33.30 9.94 -15.29
N ASN A 445 32.94 11.16 -15.69
CA ASN A 445 32.80 12.30 -14.79
C ASN A 445 31.67 12.07 -13.77
N ARG A 446 30.54 11.49 -14.19
CA ARG A 446 29.45 11.13 -13.28
C ARG A 446 29.93 10.11 -12.24
N ALA A 447 30.52 9.01 -12.67
CA ALA A 447 31.02 7.97 -11.76
C ALA A 447 32.08 8.53 -10.80
N LEU A 448 32.99 9.36 -11.31
CA LEU A 448 34.04 10.00 -10.51
C LEU A 448 33.47 10.91 -9.43
N THR A 449 32.53 11.79 -9.78
CA THR A 449 31.86 12.69 -8.83
C THR A 449 31.16 11.89 -7.75
N THR A 450 30.36 10.88 -8.11
CA THR A 450 29.66 10.02 -7.15
C THR A 450 30.66 9.37 -6.20
N LEU A 451 31.66 8.65 -6.70
CA LEU A 451 32.60 7.91 -5.83
C LEU A 451 33.46 8.84 -4.96
N LYS A 452 33.81 10.04 -5.45
CA LYS A 452 34.50 11.07 -4.63
C LYS A 452 33.63 11.54 -3.48
N THR A 453 32.35 11.78 -3.69
CA THR A 453 31.41 12.14 -2.61
C THR A 453 31.45 11.11 -1.49
N PHE A 454 31.33 9.83 -1.83
CA PHE A 454 31.38 8.76 -0.84
C PHE A 454 32.75 8.65 -0.17
N ALA A 455 33.85 8.63 -0.94
CA ALA A 455 35.20 8.45 -0.41
C ALA A 455 35.62 9.58 0.55
N ASN A 456 35.15 10.80 0.30
CA ASN A 456 35.42 12.00 1.11
C ASN A 456 34.48 12.15 2.32
N GLY A 457 33.58 11.20 2.57
CA GLY A 457 32.65 11.25 3.71
C GLY A 457 31.46 12.18 3.50
N GLY A 458 31.13 12.52 2.24
CA GLY A 458 29.93 13.28 1.88
C GLY A 458 28.62 12.50 2.02
N VAL A 459 28.70 11.19 2.29
CA VAL A 459 27.55 10.33 2.57
C VAL A 459 27.73 9.71 3.95
N GLU A 460 26.73 9.86 4.81
CA GLU A 460 26.77 9.40 6.19
C GLU A 460 26.72 7.88 6.25
N GLY A 461 27.58 7.32 7.09
CA GLY A 461 27.71 5.88 7.28
C GLY A 461 28.58 5.55 8.49
N LYS A 462 28.76 4.26 8.75
CA LYS A 462 29.57 3.73 9.84
C LYS A 462 30.27 2.45 9.40
N ASN A 463 31.57 2.35 9.70
CA ASN A 463 32.39 1.18 9.38
C ASN A 463 32.31 0.76 7.90
N GLY A 464 32.23 1.76 7.00
CA GLY A 464 32.11 1.58 5.56
C GLY A 464 30.72 1.20 5.04
N PHE A 465 29.73 1.01 5.92
CA PHE A 465 28.33 0.84 5.55
C PHE A 465 27.56 2.17 5.58
N TYR A 466 26.55 2.31 4.74
CA TYR A 466 25.73 3.52 4.60
C TYR A 466 24.29 3.30 5.06
N TYR A 467 23.63 4.39 5.43
CA TYR A 467 22.19 4.37 5.68
C TYR A 467 21.42 4.06 4.39
N HIS A 468 20.37 3.26 4.48
CA HIS A 468 19.50 2.91 3.34
C HIS A 468 19.04 4.18 2.60
N PHE A 469 18.57 5.17 3.36
CA PHE A 469 18.15 6.47 2.84
C PHE A 469 18.98 7.62 3.40
N VAL A 470 19.42 8.50 2.51
CA VAL A 470 20.10 9.75 2.87
C VAL A 470 19.47 10.95 2.17
N ASN A 471 19.64 12.13 2.75
CA ASN A 471 19.16 13.36 2.16
C ASN A 471 19.94 13.70 0.88
N MET A 472 19.22 13.95 -0.22
CA MET A 472 19.78 14.19 -1.57
C MET A 472 20.86 15.30 -1.64
N LYS A 473 20.80 16.30 -0.76
CA LYS A 473 21.76 17.42 -0.78
C LYS A 473 22.90 17.22 0.21
N THR A 474 22.57 16.81 1.43
CA THR A 474 23.52 16.80 2.54
C THR A 474 24.20 15.44 2.76
N GLY A 475 23.67 14.37 2.17
CA GLY A 475 24.16 13.00 2.38
C GLY A 475 23.95 12.44 3.79
N LYS A 476 23.22 13.15 4.66
CA LYS A 476 22.89 12.71 6.02
C LYS A 476 21.73 11.72 6.05
N ARG A 477 21.67 10.86 7.06
CA ARG A 477 20.57 9.90 7.30
C ARG A 477 19.19 10.54 7.13
N ALA A 478 18.31 9.87 6.41
CA ALA A 478 16.91 10.25 6.22
C ALA A 478 15.95 9.15 6.69
N LEU A 479 14.69 9.51 6.92
CA LEU A 479 13.57 8.61 7.25
C LEU A 479 13.80 7.65 8.43
N ASN A 480 14.67 8.00 9.39
CA ASN A 480 15.08 7.12 10.50
C ASN A 480 15.55 5.72 10.03
N SER A 481 16.07 5.65 8.80
CA SER A 481 16.53 4.42 8.17
C SER A 481 17.69 3.78 8.93
N GLU A 482 17.85 2.48 8.79
CA GLU A 482 19.02 1.73 9.24
C GLU A 482 20.24 1.98 8.36
N ILE A 483 21.43 1.81 8.93
CA ILE A 483 22.57 1.37 8.14
C ILE A 483 22.19 0.00 7.57
N SER A 484 22.14 -0.10 6.24
CA SER A 484 21.69 -1.30 5.55
C SER A 484 22.88 -2.01 4.92
N SER A 485 23.00 -3.29 5.27
CA SER A 485 24.04 -4.17 4.73
C SER A 485 23.79 -4.50 3.25
N ILE A 486 22.54 -4.68 2.84
CA ILE A 486 22.20 -5.01 1.45
C ILE A 486 22.33 -3.81 0.54
N ASP A 487 21.81 -2.63 0.91
CA ASP A 487 21.95 -1.41 0.10
C ASP A 487 23.40 -1.03 -0.11
N THR A 488 24.22 -1.14 0.94
CA THR A 488 25.68 -0.95 0.82
C THR A 488 26.28 -1.98 -0.14
N SER A 489 25.84 -3.24 -0.09
CA SER A 489 26.33 -4.29 -0.98
C SER A 489 26.00 -4.01 -2.44
N LEU A 490 24.77 -3.56 -2.73
CA LEU A 490 24.34 -3.18 -4.08
C LEU A 490 25.10 -1.95 -4.58
N PHE A 491 25.33 -0.95 -3.73
CA PHE A 491 26.20 0.19 -4.02
C PHE A 491 27.62 -0.24 -4.39
N ILE A 492 28.24 -1.09 -3.56
CA ILE A 492 29.60 -1.58 -3.80
C ILE A 492 29.66 -2.42 -5.08
N ALA A 493 28.65 -3.24 -5.36
CA ALA A 493 28.60 -4.02 -6.60
C ALA A 493 28.62 -3.11 -7.84
N GLY A 494 27.82 -2.03 -7.81
CA GLY A 494 27.82 -1.03 -8.87
C GLY A 494 29.10 -0.21 -8.97
N ALA A 495 29.65 0.22 -7.83
CA ALA A 495 30.92 0.95 -7.78
C ALA A 495 32.06 0.11 -8.38
N LEU A 496 32.15 -1.17 -8.03
CA LEU A 496 33.17 -2.07 -8.57
C LEU A 496 32.95 -2.37 -10.05
N THR A 497 31.71 -2.47 -10.53
CA THR A 497 31.40 -2.62 -11.95
C THR A 497 31.89 -1.40 -12.74
N ALA A 498 31.56 -0.19 -12.29
CA ALA A 498 32.05 1.05 -12.90
C ALA A 498 33.58 1.17 -12.82
N GLY A 499 34.18 0.83 -11.68
CA GLY A 499 35.62 0.80 -11.49
C GLY A 499 36.33 -0.14 -12.48
N GLN A 500 35.80 -1.35 -12.65
CA GLN A 500 36.34 -2.32 -13.60
C GLN A 500 36.12 -1.90 -15.07
N TYR A 501 35.03 -1.21 -15.39
CA TYR A 501 34.83 -0.63 -16.72
C TYR A 501 35.84 0.50 -17.01
N PHE A 502 36.13 1.33 -16.02
CA PHE A 502 37.13 2.40 -16.07
C PHE A 502 38.49 1.98 -15.49
N LYS A 503 38.89 0.71 -15.68
CA LYS A 503 40.10 0.14 -15.07
C LYS A 503 41.34 1.00 -15.29
N GLY A 504 42.16 1.16 -14.23
CA GLY A 504 43.40 1.93 -14.25
C GLY A 504 43.22 3.45 -14.10
N THR A 505 42.02 3.91 -13.76
CA THR A 505 41.72 5.34 -13.54
C THR A 505 41.42 5.65 -12.07
N GLU A 506 41.08 6.90 -11.76
CA GLU A 506 40.68 7.30 -10.41
C GLU A 506 39.34 6.67 -9.99
N VAL A 507 38.42 6.41 -10.92
CA VAL A 507 37.14 5.71 -10.64
C VAL A 507 37.40 4.29 -10.12
N ASP A 508 38.31 3.56 -10.75
CA ASP A 508 38.76 2.22 -10.32
C ASP A 508 39.39 2.26 -8.91
N ALA A 509 40.29 3.23 -8.69
CA ALA A 509 40.96 3.41 -7.41
C ALA A 509 39.96 3.69 -6.26
N LEU A 510 38.99 4.59 -6.48
CA LEU A 510 37.99 4.96 -5.48
C LEU A 510 36.99 3.83 -5.20
N ALA A 511 36.54 3.12 -6.23
CA ALA A 511 35.68 1.95 -6.07
C ALA A 511 36.37 0.87 -5.20
N THR A 512 37.64 0.61 -5.49
CA THR A 512 38.47 -0.33 -4.71
C THR A 512 38.69 0.16 -3.28
N GLU A 513 38.90 1.46 -3.08
CA GLU A 513 39.06 2.06 -1.74
C GLU A 513 37.79 1.91 -0.90
N LEU A 514 36.63 2.23 -1.48
CA LEU A 514 35.34 2.14 -0.80
C LEU A 514 35.04 0.69 -0.41
N TYR A 515 35.28 -0.27 -1.30
CA TYR A 515 35.10 -1.69 -0.97
C TYR A 515 36.02 -2.15 0.17
N LYS A 516 37.28 -1.68 0.20
CA LYS A 516 38.22 -1.98 1.30
C LYS A 516 37.80 -1.40 2.64
N LYS A 517 37.00 -0.33 2.67
CA LYS A 517 36.52 0.32 3.89
C LYS A 517 35.35 -0.41 4.56
N VAL A 518 34.64 -1.29 3.84
CA VAL A 518 33.47 -2.00 4.38
C VAL A 518 33.92 -3.08 5.37
N ASP A 519 33.57 -2.91 6.65
CA ASP A 519 33.94 -3.85 7.71
C ASP A 519 32.91 -4.96 7.88
N TRP A 520 32.94 -5.97 7.01
CA TRP A 520 31.97 -7.07 7.04
C TRP A 520 31.99 -7.87 8.36
N ARG A 521 33.12 -7.89 9.07
CA ARG A 521 33.22 -8.52 10.40
C ARG A 521 32.42 -7.75 11.45
N TRP A 522 32.37 -6.42 11.35
CA TRP A 522 31.48 -5.62 12.18
C TRP A 522 30.02 -5.98 11.92
N MET A 523 29.63 -6.22 10.67
CA MET A 523 28.25 -6.56 10.31
C MET A 523 27.83 -8.00 10.70
N LEU A 524 28.78 -8.88 11.05
CA LEU A 524 28.45 -10.15 11.71
C LEU A 524 27.83 -9.94 13.10
N ALA A 525 28.07 -8.79 13.73
CA ALA A 525 27.52 -8.46 15.04
C ALA A 525 27.80 -9.53 16.12
N GLY A 526 28.93 -10.23 16.01
CA GLY A 526 29.33 -11.32 16.92
C GLY A 526 28.71 -12.70 16.62
N GLY A 527 27.85 -12.83 15.61
CA GLY A 527 27.28 -14.10 15.17
C GLY A 527 27.91 -14.66 13.89
N ASP A 528 27.32 -15.72 13.34
CA ASP A 528 27.88 -16.47 12.20
C ASP A 528 27.21 -16.17 10.83
N THR A 529 26.28 -15.22 10.81
CA THR A 529 25.58 -14.70 9.62
C THR A 529 25.65 -13.18 9.60
N LEU A 530 25.36 -12.50 8.49
CA LEU A 530 25.35 -11.03 8.46
C LEU A 530 24.05 -10.48 9.09
N SER A 531 24.16 -9.44 9.93
CA SER A 531 22.99 -8.64 10.35
C SER A 531 22.40 -7.90 9.15
N MET A 532 21.06 -7.76 9.09
CA MET A 532 20.41 -6.97 8.04
C MET A 532 20.75 -5.48 8.15
N GLY A 533 20.95 -4.97 9.37
CA GLY A 533 21.33 -3.58 9.54
C GLY A 533 21.68 -3.18 10.97
N TRP A 534 21.84 -1.87 11.16
CA TRP A 534 22.16 -1.26 12.43
C TRP A 534 21.52 0.13 12.55
N LYS A 535 21.03 0.49 13.74
CA LYS A 535 20.50 1.83 14.06
C LYS A 535 21.26 2.42 15.25
N PRO A 536 21.59 3.73 15.24
CA PRO A 536 22.22 4.37 16.39
C PRO A 536 21.35 4.35 17.64
N GLU A 537 20.03 4.28 17.48
CA GLU A 537 19.10 4.23 18.61
C GLU A 537 19.05 2.86 19.30
N ALA A 538 19.30 1.77 18.57
CA ALA A 538 18.97 0.41 19.02
C ALA A 538 20.09 -0.63 18.84
N GLY A 539 21.20 -0.29 18.17
CA GLY A 539 22.21 -1.27 17.82
C GLY A 539 21.86 -2.06 16.56
N PHE A 540 22.34 -3.29 16.45
CA PHE A 540 22.05 -4.16 15.31
C PHE A 540 20.58 -4.59 15.29
N LEU A 541 20.03 -4.75 14.10
CA LEU A 541 18.69 -5.30 13.94
C LEU A 541 18.67 -6.78 14.35
N GLY A 542 17.54 -7.26 14.86
CA GLY A 542 17.36 -8.68 15.19
C GLY A 542 17.31 -9.58 13.94
N ALA A 543 16.90 -9.02 12.80
CA ALA A 543 16.82 -9.75 11.53
C ALA A 543 18.21 -9.93 10.90
N ARG A 544 18.45 -11.12 10.33
CA ARG A 544 19.75 -11.55 9.78
C ARG A 544 19.59 -12.17 8.40
N TRP A 545 20.67 -12.15 7.63
CA TRP A 545 20.75 -12.85 6.35
C TRP A 545 21.09 -14.34 6.57
N ASP A 546 20.23 -15.05 7.30
CA ASP A 546 20.41 -16.45 7.71
C ASP A 546 19.56 -17.44 6.89
N SER A 547 18.84 -16.96 5.89
CA SER A 547 18.04 -17.75 4.96
C SER A 547 18.12 -17.21 3.53
N PHE A 548 17.76 -18.03 2.54
CA PHE A 548 17.82 -17.67 1.13
C PHE A 548 16.92 -16.47 0.80
N ASN A 549 17.54 -15.44 0.22
CA ASN A 549 16.93 -14.18 -0.21
C ASN A 549 17.94 -13.40 -1.10
N GLU A 550 17.74 -12.09 -1.30
CA GLU A 550 18.62 -11.23 -2.09
C GLU A 550 20.04 -11.06 -1.51
N GLY A 551 20.25 -11.43 -0.25
CA GLY A 551 21.48 -11.25 0.53
C GLY A 551 22.69 -12.03 0.01
N LEU A 552 22.54 -12.93 -0.96
CA LEU A 552 23.66 -13.72 -1.51
C LEU A 552 24.82 -12.84 -2.03
N ILE A 553 24.49 -11.70 -2.67
CA ILE A 553 25.51 -10.76 -3.16
C ILE A 553 26.33 -10.14 -2.02
N ALA A 554 25.70 -9.89 -0.87
CA ALA A 554 26.37 -9.36 0.32
C ALA A 554 27.41 -10.37 0.85
N TYR A 555 27.07 -11.66 0.90
CA TYR A 555 28.03 -12.71 1.30
C TYR A 555 29.19 -12.85 0.32
N ILE A 556 28.94 -12.82 -1.00
CA ILE A 556 30.00 -12.91 -2.01
C ILE A 556 30.98 -11.73 -1.85
N LEU A 557 30.47 -10.51 -1.67
CA LEU A 557 31.29 -9.34 -1.38
C LEU A 557 32.02 -9.44 -0.04
N ALA A 558 31.38 -9.94 1.00
CA ALA A 558 31.97 -10.08 2.33
C ALA A 558 33.11 -11.11 2.36
N ILE A 559 32.92 -12.29 1.76
CA ILE A 559 33.92 -13.36 1.69
C ILE A 559 35.08 -12.96 0.77
N GLY A 560 34.78 -12.21 -0.29
CA GLY A 560 35.75 -11.65 -1.23
C GLY A 560 36.56 -10.46 -0.71
N SER A 561 36.12 -9.83 0.39
CA SER A 561 36.71 -8.58 0.86
C SER A 561 38.21 -8.70 1.11
N PRO A 562 39.04 -7.80 0.58
CA PRO A 562 40.50 -7.88 0.73
C PRO A 562 41.01 -7.45 2.12
N THR A 563 40.17 -6.83 2.95
CA THR A 563 40.55 -6.23 4.24
C THR A 563 39.76 -6.81 5.41
N HIS A 564 38.44 -6.82 5.30
CA HIS A 564 37.52 -7.24 6.37
C HIS A 564 36.72 -8.48 5.97
N SER A 565 37.39 -9.50 5.43
CA SER A 565 36.69 -10.72 5.02
C SER A 565 36.04 -11.46 6.18
N ILE A 566 34.85 -12.02 5.94
CA ILE A 566 34.24 -13.05 6.80
C ILE A 566 34.65 -14.47 6.36
N PRO A 567 34.57 -15.49 7.23
CA PRO A 567 34.87 -16.87 6.85
C PRO A 567 33.94 -17.38 5.74
N ALA A 568 34.44 -18.23 4.84
CA ALA A 568 33.62 -18.80 3.78
C ALA A 568 32.49 -19.69 4.33
N SER A 569 32.71 -20.33 5.48
CA SER A 569 31.71 -21.16 6.17
C SER A 569 30.44 -20.41 6.58
N THR A 570 30.45 -19.07 6.61
CA THR A 570 29.20 -18.31 6.85
C THR A 570 28.22 -18.45 5.69
N TRP A 571 28.68 -18.79 4.49
CA TRP A 571 27.82 -19.13 3.34
C TRP A 571 26.97 -20.37 3.61
N ASP A 572 27.53 -21.33 4.36
CA ASP A 572 26.89 -22.60 4.67
C ASP A 572 25.82 -22.45 5.77
N ASN A 573 25.88 -21.35 6.53
CA ASN A 573 24.89 -21.00 7.55
C ASN A 573 23.62 -20.35 6.98
N ILE A 574 23.55 -20.13 5.67
CA ILE A 574 22.34 -19.64 5.01
C ILE A 574 21.39 -20.83 4.82
N TYR A 575 20.26 -20.82 5.51
CA TYR A 575 19.20 -21.81 5.33
C TYR A 575 18.57 -21.69 3.93
N ARG A 576 18.53 -22.78 3.16
CA ARG A 576 18.06 -22.80 1.77
C ARG A 576 16.91 -23.80 1.61
N PRO A 577 15.66 -23.40 1.91
CA PRO A 577 14.55 -24.34 1.80
C PRO A 577 14.31 -24.73 0.35
N VAL A 578 13.99 -25.99 0.09
CA VAL A 578 13.71 -26.52 -1.25
C VAL A 578 12.20 -26.72 -1.45
N HIS A 579 11.67 -26.12 -2.51
CA HIS A 579 10.33 -26.31 -3.03
C HIS A 579 10.42 -27.05 -4.36
N ASP A 580 10.00 -28.31 -4.35
CA ASP A 580 10.08 -29.22 -5.49
C ASP A 580 11.52 -29.35 -6.02
N THR A 581 11.91 -28.54 -7.01
CA THR A 581 13.19 -28.64 -7.71
C THR A 581 14.11 -27.43 -7.55
N TYR A 582 13.73 -26.42 -6.76
CA TYR A 582 14.49 -25.17 -6.57
C TYR A 582 14.50 -24.72 -5.10
N ILE A 583 15.53 -23.96 -4.72
CA ILE A 583 15.59 -23.24 -3.45
C ILE A 583 14.64 -22.05 -3.56
N TYR A 584 13.72 -21.91 -2.60
CA TYR A 584 12.71 -20.86 -2.63
C TYR A 584 12.79 -19.91 -1.43
N LEU A 585 12.21 -18.72 -1.59
CA LEU A 585 11.80 -17.87 -0.48
C LEU A 585 10.31 -18.15 -0.20
N PRO A 586 9.88 -18.37 1.05
CA PRO A 586 8.48 -18.66 1.36
C PRO A 586 7.47 -17.64 0.82
N GLN A 587 7.84 -16.36 0.74
CA GLN A 587 6.97 -15.31 0.18
C GLN A 587 6.90 -15.32 -1.36
N GLU A 588 7.81 -16.04 -2.04
CA GLU A 588 7.90 -16.17 -3.50
C GLU A 588 7.98 -14.83 -4.26
N THR A 589 8.60 -13.83 -3.64
CA THR A 589 8.82 -12.51 -4.20
C THR A 589 9.97 -12.52 -5.20
N LEU A 590 9.72 -12.18 -6.46
CA LEU A 590 10.67 -12.53 -7.54
C LEU A 590 12.04 -11.82 -7.51
N PHE A 591 12.15 -10.60 -6.95
CA PHE A 591 13.40 -9.82 -7.01
C PHE A 591 14.56 -10.51 -6.28
N VAL A 592 14.27 -11.35 -5.27
CA VAL A 592 15.30 -12.03 -4.48
C VAL A 592 16.12 -13.02 -5.30
N TYR A 593 15.51 -13.58 -6.35
CA TYR A 593 16.17 -14.45 -7.31
C TYR A 593 16.95 -13.64 -8.38
N GLN A 594 16.57 -12.37 -8.59
CA GLN A 594 17.10 -11.52 -9.65
C GLN A 594 18.31 -10.71 -9.19
N TYR A 595 18.25 -10.04 -8.04
CA TYR A 595 19.27 -9.08 -7.61
C TYR A 595 20.70 -9.66 -7.57
N PRO A 596 20.94 -10.86 -6.99
CA PRO A 596 22.28 -11.46 -7.06
C PRO A 596 22.75 -11.73 -8.49
N ASN A 597 21.84 -12.15 -9.37
CA ASN A 597 22.08 -12.46 -10.77
C ASN A 597 22.31 -11.22 -11.64
N ILE A 598 22.09 -10.00 -11.14
CA ILE A 598 22.43 -8.77 -11.89
C ILE A 598 23.94 -8.67 -12.09
N TRP A 599 24.70 -8.90 -11.03
CA TRP A 599 26.16 -8.74 -11.05
C TRP A 599 26.89 -10.08 -11.16
N VAL A 600 26.44 -11.11 -10.46
CA VAL A 600 27.13 -12.40 -10.45
C VAL A 600 26.58 -13.27 -11.58
N ASP A 601 27.46 -13.66 -12.49
CA ASP A 601 27.11 -14.62 -13.54
C ASP A 601 27.12 -16.04 -12.98
N PHE A 602 25.95 -16.52 -12.54
CA PHE A 602 25.79 -17.88 -12.04
C PHE A 602 25.62 -18.94 -13.14
N ARG A 603 25.60 -18.56 -14.43
CA ARG A 603 25.49 -19.54 -15.51
C ARG A 603 26.64 -20.53 -15.42
N ASN A 604 26.27 -21.81 -15.52
CA ASN A 604 27.17 -22.96 -15.45
C ASN A 604 28.06 -22.97 -14.21
N LYS A 605 27.59 -22.41 -13.07
CA LYS A 605 28.33 -22.40 -11.81
C LYS A 605 27.48 -23.01 -10.71
N VAL A 606 28.08 -23.95 -9.98
CA VAL A 606 27.41 -24.79 -8.99
C VAL A 606 28.25 -24.78 -7.72
N ASP A 607 27.64 -24.45 -6.58
CA ASP A 607 28.24 -24.69 -5.26
C ASP A 607 27.74 -26.04 -4.69
N HIS A 608 27.90 -26.27 -3.39
CA HIS A 608 27.33 -27.46 -2.73
C HIS A 608 25.80 -27.55 -2.89
N TYR A 609 25.12 -26.40 -2.95
CA TYR A 609 23.67 -26.29 -2.81
C TYR A 609 22.94 -26.24 -4.15
N ALA A 610 23.39 -25.39 -5.07
CA ALA A 610 22.62 -25.05 -6.26
C ALA A 610 23.44 -24.42 -7.40
N ASN A 611 22.81 -24.41 -8.57
CA ASN A 611 23.06 -23.41 -9.60
C ASN A 611 22.00 -22.31 -9.48
N TYR A 612 22.41 -21.13 -9.03
CA TYR A 612 21.48 -20.02 -8.75
C TYR A 612 20.88 -19.37 -10.01
N PHE A 613 21.46 -19.58 -11.19
CA PHE A 613 20.86 -19.15 -12.46
C PHE A 613 19.69 -20.06 -12.86
N ASN A 614 19.90 -21.38 -12.76
CA ASN A 614 18.83 -22.36 -12.96
C ASN A 614 17.75 -22.20 -11.88
N ASN A 615 18.16 -21.88 -10.64
CA ASN A 615 17.23 -21.59 -9.54
C ASN A 615 16.30 -20.42 -9.86
N ALA A 616 16.85 -19.30 -10.34
CA ALA A 616 16.06 -18.16 -10.80
C ALA A 616 15.17 -18.51 -12.00
N THR A 617 15.64 -19.39 -12.90
CA THR A 617 14.84 -19.88 -14.04
C THR A 617 13.61 -20.67 -13.61
N VAL A 618 13.74 -21.56 -12.63
CA VAL A 618 12.60 -22.30 -12.09
C VAL A 618 11.66 -21.37 -11.34
N ALA A 619 12.19 -20.45 -10.50
CA ALA A 619 11.38 -19.48 -9.76
C ALA A 619 10.58 -18.53 -10.68
N SER A 620 11.17 -18.03 -11.77
CA SER A 620 10.47 -17.21 -12.77
C SER A 620 9.34 -17.98 -13.45
N ARG A 621 9.55 -19.26 -13.79
CA ARG A 621 8.50 -20.13 -14.36
C ARG A 621 7.40 -20.42 -13.35
N TYR A 622 7.74 -20.63 -12.08
CA TYR A 622 6.76 -20.82 -11.02
C TYR A 622 5.91 -19.56 -10.82
N ASN A 623 6.53 -18.38 -10.81
CA ASN A 623 5.82 -17.10 -10.72
C ASN A 623 4.80 -16.93 -11.87
N TRP A 624 5.23 -17.19 -13.11
CA TRP A 624 4.33 -17.19 -14.27
C TRP A 624 3.20 -18.23 -14.15
N LEU A 625 3.53 -19.46 -13.75
CA LEU A 625 2.55 -20.54 -13.60
C LEU A 625 1.49 -20.17 -12.55
N PHE A 626 1.91 -19.61 -11.43
CA PHE A 626 1.04 -19.16 -10.34
C PHE A 626 0.07 -18.06 -10.81
N THR A 627 0.56 -17.02 -11.50
CA THR A 627 -0.32 -15.99 -12.06
C THR A 627 -1.24 -16.56 -13.14
N PHE A 628 -0.72 -17.47 -13.97
CA PHE A 628 -1.51 -18.14 -15.00
C PHE A 628 -2.66 -18.94 -14.40
N THR A 629 -2.42 -19.73 -13.35
CA THR A 629 -3.48 -20.51 -12.69
C THR A 629 -4.51 -19.62 -12.01
N ASN A 630 -4.10 -18.45 -11.52
CA ASN A 630 -4.97 -17.46 -10.85
C ASN A 630 -5.63 -16.44 -11.80
N ARG A 631 -5.41 -16.52 -13.12
CA ARG A 631 -5.93 -15.56 -14.12
C ARG A 631 -7.45 -15.47 -14.23
N PHE A 632 -8.18 -16.42 -13.66
CA PHE A 632 -9.65 -16.38 -13.61
C PHE A 632 -10.18 -15.68 -12.35
N GLN A 633 -9.30 -15.33 -11.42
CA GLN A 633 -9.62 -14.60 -10.19
C GLN A 633 -9.28 -13.11 -10.26
N TYR A 634 -8.35 -12.73 -11.14
CA TYR A 634 -7.86 -11.35 -11.29
C TYR A 634 -7.80 -10.96 -12.76
N GLU A 635 -8.45 -9.86 -13.13
CA GLU A 635 -8.45 -9.29 -14.48
C GLU A 635 -7.06 -8.83 -14.92
N THR A 636 -6.22 -8.46 -13.96
CA THR A 636 -4.84 -8.03 -14.24
C THR A 636 -3.99 -9.16 -14.84
N TYR A 637 -4.25 -10.42 -14.46
CA TYR A 637 -3.44 -11.56 -14.90
C TYR A 637 -3.95 -12.14 -16.21
N THR A 638 -3.04 -12.44 -17.12
CA THR A 638 -3.39 -13.11 -18.39
C THR A 638 -2.43 -14.25 -18.67
N LYS A 639 -2.53 -14.86 -19.86
CA LYS A 639 -1.53 -15.85 -20.28
C LYS A 639 -0.12 -15.27 -20.44
N ASP A 640 -0.05 -13.98 -20.77
CA ASP A 640 1.20 -13.27 -21.04
C ASP A 640 1.51 -12.20 -19.97
N ILE A 641 0.55 -11.74 -19.16
CA ILE A 641 0.80 -10.78 -18.09
C ILE A 641 1.06 -11.49 -16.76
N TRP A 642 2.29 -11.38 -16.27
CA TRP A 642 2.79 -11.98 -15.02
C TRP A 642 3.92 -11.12 -14.42
N GLY A 643 4.34 -11.44 -13.19
CA GLY A 643 5.42 -10.73 -12.50
C GLY A 643 5.01 -10.26 -11.10
N LEU A 644 4.93 -11.21 -10.16
CA LEU A 644 4.70 -10.89 -8.74
C LEU A 644 6.02 -10.60 -8.05
N SER A 645 6.21 -9.36 -7.63
CA SER A 645 7.38 -8.93 -6.89
C SER A 645 7.10 -7.68 -6.07
N ALA A 646 8.09 -7.23 -5.28
CA ALA A 646 7.90 -6.07 -4.44
C ALA A 646 7.70 -4.80 -5.28
N CYS A 647 6.60 -4.09 -5.07
CA CYS A 647 6.27 -2.85 -5.78
C CYS A 647 5.22 -2.05 -5.00
N ASP A 648 4.92 -0.85 -5.50
CA ASP A 648 3.74 -0.10 -5.08
C ASP A 648 2.46 -0.83 -5.53
N GLY A 649 1.46 -0.88 -4.65
CA GLY A 649 0.11 -1.37 -4.94
C GLY A 649 -1.00 -0.43 -4.44
N PRO A 650 -2.28 -0.80 -4.63
CA PRO A 650 -3.43 0.02 -4.24
C PRO A 650 -3.44 0.43 -2.75
N ASN A 651 -2.88 -0.43 -1.90
CA ASN A 651 -2.80 -0.22 -0.44
C ASN A 651 -1.39 0.22 0.03
N GLY A 652 -0.58 0.75 -0.88
CA GLY A 652 0.82 1.10 -0.64
C GLY A 652 1.79 -0.03 -1.02
N TYR A 653 3.04 0.12 -0.60
CA TYR A 653 4.12 -0.81 -0.92
C TYR A 653 3.91 -2.18 -0.28
N LYS A 654 4.10 -3.26 -1.05
CA LYS A 654 4.08 -4.65 -0.56
C LYS A 654 5.09 -5.50 -1.31
N ALA A 655 5.71 -6.44 -0.59
CA ALA A 655 6.53 -7.51 -1.18
C ALA A 655 5.66 -8.62 -1.77
N TYR A 656 4.97 -8.36 -2.88
CA TYR A 656 4.12 -9.35 -3.54
C TYR A 656 4.92 -10.58 -3.97
N GLY A 657 4.28 -11.75 -4.01
CA GLY A 657 4.93 -12.96 -4.49
C GLY A 657 3.95 -14.07 -4.82
N ALA A 658 4.46 -15.10 -5.50
CA ALA A 658 3.69 -16.23 -6.00
C ALA A 658 3.32 -17.25 -4.91
N SER A 659 2.79 -16.76 -3.79
CA SER A 659 2.31 -17.55 -2.66
C SER A 659 0.90 -17.10 -2.31
N GLU A 660 0.02 -18.06 -2.02
CA GLU A 660 -1.35 -17.80 -1.55
C GLU A 660 -1.34 -16.81 -0.38
N GLY A 661 -2.23 -15.82 -0.44
CA GLY A 661 -2.31 -14.73 0.54
C GLY A 661 -1.26 -13.61 0.39
N ASN A 662 -0.25 -13.77 -0.49
CA ASN A 662 0.78 -12.76 -0.74
C ASN A 662 0.64 -12.03 -2.11
N HIS A 663 -0.57 -12.00 -2.67
CA HIS A 663 -0.93 -11.28 -3.90
C HIS A 663 -2.36 -10.73 -3.81
N ASP A 664 -2.70 -9.74 -4.65
CA ASP A 664 -4.02 -9.10 -4.71
C ASP A 664 -4.43 -8.70 -6.15
N GLY A 665 -3.77 -9.29 -7.16
CA GLY A 665 -3.92 -8.90 -8.57
C GLY A 665 -2.84 -7.93 -9.05
N THR A 666 -2.08 -7.28 -8.16
CA THR A 666 -1.06 -6.30 -8.56
C THR A 666 0.13 -6.97 -9.29
N ILE A 667 0.55 -6.38 -10.41
CA ILE A 667 1.73 -6.78 -11.19
C ILE A 667 2.81 -5.72 -11.07
N ALA A 668 4.06 -6.18 -10.90
CA ALA A 668 5.26 -5.37 -11.01
C ALA A 668 5.87 -5.57 -12.42
N PRO A 669 5.76 -4.61 -13.36
CA PRO A 669 6.24 -4.79 -14.72
C PRO A 669 7.72 -5.19 -14.80
N TYR A 670 8.56 -4.65 -13.92
CA TYR A 670 9.99 -4.97 -13.90
C TYR A 670 10.26 -6.45 -13.62
N ALA A 671 9.38 -7.16 -12.91
CA ALA A 671 9.65 -8.51 -12.43
C ALA A 671 9.70 -9.52 -13.57
N SER A 672 8.71 -9.48 -14.48
CA SER A 672 8.73 -10.33 -15.68
C SER A 672 9.83 -9.88 -16.65
N ILE A 673 10.02 -8.57 -16.84
CA ILE A 673 11.04 -8.04 -17.77
C ILE A 673 12.47 -8.36 -17.30
N ALA A 674 12.78 -8.19 -16.02
CA ALA A 674 14.09 -8.52 -15.46
C ALA A 674 14.37 -10.03 -15.43
N SER A 675 13.36 -10.87 -15.69
CA SER A 675 13.54 -12.31 -15.88
C SER A 675 13.99 -12.70 -17.30
N MET A 676 14.26 -11.73 -18.20
CA MET A 676 14.69 -11.99 -19.58
C MET A 676 15.83 -13.00 -19.71
N PRO A 677 16.90 -12.94 -18.89
CA PRO A 677 17.98 -13.91 -19.00
C PRO A 677 17.56 -15.35 -18.69
N PHE A 678 16.51 -15.54 -17.88
CA PHE A 678 16.07 -16.85 -17.40
C PHE A 678 14.94 -17.42 -18.25
N THR A 679 13.98 -16.58 -18.63
CA THR A 679 12.75 -16.96 -19.34
C THR A 679 12.46 -15.99 -20.49
N PRO A 680 13.33 -15.89 -21.51
CA PRO A 680 13.26 -14.83 -22.51
C PRO A 680 11.91 -14.79 -23.25
N ASP A 681 11.38 -15.94 -23.65
CA ASP A 681 10.09 -16.00 -24.35
C ASP A 681 8.92 -15.51 -23.47
N LEU A 682 8.87 -15.92 -22.20
CA LEU A 682 7.82 -15.49 -21.27
C LEU A 682 7.93 -14.00 -20.92
N SER A 683 9.16 -13.51 -20.75
CA SER A 683 9.45 -12.11 -20.43
C SER A 683 9.13 -11.18 -21.61
N MET A 684 9.52 -11.57 -22.82
CA MET A 684 9.27 -10.78 -24.03
C MET A 684 7.77 -10.72 -24.37
N ASN A 685 7.07 -11.85 -24.25
CA ASN A 685 5.60 -11.88 -24.42
C ASN A 685 4.90 -10.98 -23.39
N SER A 686 5.36 -11.01 -22.13
CA SER A 686 4.79 -10.17 -21.08
C SER A 686 4.98 -8.70 -21.32
N LEU A 687 6.20 -8.30 -21.69
CA LEU A 687 6.53 -6.93 -22.04
C LEU A 687 5.60 -6.40 -23.15
N ARG A 688 5.38 -7.18 -24.21
CA ARG A 688 4.49 -6.80 -25.32
C ARG A 688 3.03 -6.69 -24.87
N ALA A 689 2.52 -7.71 -24.18
CA ALA A 689 1.15 -7.73 -23.68
C ALA A 689 0.86 -6.53 -22.75
N MET A 690 1.79 -6.21 -21.85
CA MET A 690 1.66 -5.05 -20.96
C MET A 690 1.57 -3.73 -21.74
N LEU A 691 2.39 -3.53 -22.78
CA LEU A 691 2.33 -2.32 -23.62
C LEU A 691 1.06 -2.25 -24.47
N GLU A 692 0.60 -3.38 -24.99
CA GLU A 692 -0.60 -3.45 -25.83
C GLU A 692 -1.88 -3.23 -25.01
N ASP A 693 -1.98 -3.90 -23.86
CA ASP A 693 -3.19 -3.87 -23.04
C ASP A 693 -3.26 -2.62 -22.18
N GLN A 694 -2.17 -2.26 -21.50
CA GLN A 694 -2.14 -1.23 -20.45
C GLN A 694 -1.25 -0.03 -20.78
N GLY A 695 -0.51 -0.07 -21.89
CA GLY A 695 0.65 0.78 -22.15
C GLY A 695 0.53 2.25 -21.75
N PRO A 696 -0.49 3.02 -22.20
CA PRO A 696 -0.63 4.43 -21.84
C PRO A 696 -0.72 4.71 -20.33
N LEU A 697 -1.24 3.76 -19.54
CA LEU A 697 -1.43 3.90 -18.09
C LEU A 697 -0.20 3.47 -17.29
N ILE A 698 0.64 2.59 -17.85
CA ILE A 698 1.82 2.02 -17.16
C ILE A 698 3.15 2.51 -17.73
N TRP A 699 3.13 3.43 -18.70
CA TRP A 699 4.31 3.99 -19.35
C TRP A 699 4.41 5.50 -19.11
N ASN A 700 5.50 5.97 -18.51
CA ASN A 700 5.68 7.38 -18.14
C ASN A 700 7.05 7.95 -18.54
N LYS A 701 7.49 9.05 -17.89
CA LYS A 701 8.76 9.73 -18.15
C LYS A 701 10.00 8.84 -18.11
N TYR A 702 9.97 7.72 -17.38
CA TYR A 702 11.09 6.78 -17.25
C TYR A 702 10.77 5.36 -17.72
N GLY A 703 9.64 5.16 -18.41
CA GLY A 703 9.22 3.85 -18.92
C GLY A 703 8.19 3.22 -17.99
N PHE A 704 8.34 1.93 -17.70
CA PHE A 704 7.37 1.21 -16.87
C PHE A 704 7.32 1.74 -15.43
N VAL A 705 6.09 1.94 -14.93
CA VAL A 705 5.78 2.31 -13.54
C VAL A 705 6.09 1.16 -12.57
N SER A 706 6.11 1.43 -11.25
CA SER A 706 6.43 0.41 -10.23
C SER A 706 5.45 -0.77 -10.22
N GLY A 707 4.14 -0.49 -10.28
CA GLY A 707 3.10 -1.51 -10.26
C GLY A 707 1.76 -1.02 -10.80
N TYR A 708 0.87 -1.97 -11.09
CA TYR A 708 -0.52 -1.70 -11.48
C TYR A 708 -1.46 -2.86 -11.13
N ASN A 709 -2.74 -2.55 -10.97
CA ASN A 709 -3.80 -3.49 -10.64
C ASN A 709 -5.09 -3.07 -11.38
N VAL A 710 -5.50 -3.86 -12.36
CA VAL A 710 -6.69 -3.59 -13.20
C VAL A 710 -7.97 -3.73 -12.39
N ASP A 711 -8.05 -4.73 -11.52
CA ASP A 711 -9.22 -5.01 -10.67
C ASP A 711 -9.52 -3.84 -9.71
N ALA A 712 -8.48 -3.21 -9.18
CA ALA A 712 -8.57 -2.00 -8.35
C ALA A 712 -8.54 -0.70 -9.17
N ASN A 713 -8.51 -0.80 -10.51
CA ASN A 713 -8.31 0.32 -11.43
C ASN A 713 -7.17 1.26 -10.98
N TRP A 714 -6.05 0.71 -10.52
CA TRP A 714 -4.95 1.44 -9.90
C TRP A 714 -3.67 1.27 -10.70
N TYR A 715 -2.93 2.37 -10.89
CA TYR A 715 -1.69 2.42 -11.65
C TYR A 715 -0.72 3.35 -10.92
N SER A 716 0.50 2.88 -10.63
CA SER A 716 1.50 3.72 -9.97
C SER A 716 1.86 4.92 -10.84
N GLU A 717 1.97 6.10 -10.24
CA GLU A 717 2.45 7.31 -10.91
C GLU A 717 4.00 7.43 -10.87
N GLU A 718 4.66 6.52 -10.15
CA GLU A 718 6.07 6.61 -9.81
C GLU A 718 6.92 5.49 -10.41
N ASN A 719 8.20 5.79 -10.58
CA ASN A 719 9.24 4.82 -10.85
C ASN A 719 10.18 4.75 -9.64
N ILE A 720 10.57 3.53 -9.25
CA ILE A 720 11.49 3.28 -8.15
C ILE A 720 12.86 2.87 -8.71
N GLY A 721 13.94 3.43 -8.18
CA GLY A 721 15.29 3.25 -8.71
C GLY A 721 15.74 1.79 -8.77
N ILE A 722 15.37 0.96 -7.80
CA ILE A 722 15.73 -0.47 -7.78
C ILE A 722 14.96 -1.28 -8.84
N ASP A 723 13.68 -0.95 -9.08
CA ASP A 723 12.85 -1.57 -10.14
C ASP A 723 13.43 -1.25 -11.52
N GLN A 724 13.72 0.04 -11.75
CA GLN A 724 14.30 0.54 -13.00
C GLN A 724 15.69 -0.04 -13.24
N GLY A 725 16.48 -0.17 -12.18
CA GLY A 725 17.84 -0.69 -12.24
C GLY A 725 17.87 -2.17 -12.59
N ASN A 726 17.04 -2.95 -11.92
CA ASN A 726 16.90 -4.37 -12.19
C ASN A 726 16.45 -4.62 -13.64
N LEU A 727 15.41 -3.91 -14.09
CA LEU A 727 14.92 -3.96 -15.47
C LEU A 727 16.05 -3.66 -16.47
N LEU A 728 16.72 -2.52 -16.33
CA LEU A 728 17.74 -2.06 -17.27
C LEU A 728 18.90 -3.05 -17.38
N LEU A 729 19.46 -3.45 -16.24
CA LEU A 729 20.69 -4.24 -16.18
C LEU A 729 20.47 -5.70 -16.58
N MET A 730 19.30 -6.26 -16.29
CA MET A 730 18.97 -7.63 -16.71
C MET A 730 18.65 -7.73 -18.19
N ILE A 731 18.05 -6.70 -18.81
CA ILE A 731 17.95 -6.64 -20.28
C ILE A 731 19.36 -6.60 -20.89
N GLU A 732 20.27 -5.78 -20.34
CA GLU A 732 21.64 -5.69 -20.86
C GLU A 732 22.38 -7.02 -20.73
N ASN A 733 22.25 -7.70 -19.59
CA ASN A 733 22.87 -9.01 -19.40
C ASN A 733 22.32 -10.06 -20.37
N TYR A 734 21.01 -10.02 -20.66
CA TYR A 734 20.41 -10.87 -21.69
C TYR A 734 20.98 -10.59 -23.08
N GLN A 735 21.11 -9.32 -23.46
CA GLN A 735 21.58 -8.93 -24.79
C GLN A 735 23.07 -9.17 -25.01
N THR A 736 23.92 -8.82 -24.03
CA THR A 736 25.37 -8.77 -24.23
C THR A 736 26.18 -9.39 -23.08
N GLY A 737 25.58 -9.54 -21.89
CA GLY A 737 26.29 -9.97 -20.68
C GLY A 737 27.27 -8.92 -20.15
N LEU A 738 27.09 -7.62 -20.46
CA LEU A 738 28.05 -6.57 -20.13
C LEU A 738 28.36 -6.49 -18.63
N ILE A 739 27.34 -6.49 -17.78
CA ILE A 739 27.52 -6.36 -16.32
C ILE A 739 28.26 -7.59 -15.78
N TRP A 740 27.82 -8.78 -16.15
CA TRP A 740 28.50 -10.04 -15.85
C TRP A 740 29.98 -10.05 -16.26
N LYS A 741 30.27 -9.64 -17.50
CA LYS A 741 31.62 -9.59 -18.04
C LYS A 741 32.54 -8.72 -17.20
N HIS A 742 32.08 -7.54 -16.77
CA HIS A 742 32.89 -6.65 -15.94
C HIS A 742 32.98 -7.17 -14.50
N PHE A 743 31.85 -7.46 -13.86
CA PHE A 743 31.85 -7.83 -12.44
C PHE A 743 32.66 -9.10 -12.16
N MET A 744 32.54 -10.13 -13.01
CA MET A 744 33.24 -11.41 -12.81
C MET A 744 34.75 -11.35 -13.10
N GLN A 745 35.26 -10.24 -13.64
CA GLN A 745 36.71 -10.01 -13.80
C GLN A 745 37.38 -9.47 -12.54
N ILE A 746 36.61 -9.09 -11.52
CA ILE A 746 37.15 -8.54 -10.28
C ILE A 746 37.83 -9.67 -9.48
N PRO A 747 39.14 -9.60 -9.16
CA PRO A 747 39.87 -10.69 -8.50
C PRO A 747 39.31 -11.13 -7.15
N ASN A 748 38.73 -10.19 -6.41
CA ASN A 748 38.11 -10.44 -5.10
C ASN A 748 36.83 -11.28 -5.24
N ILE A 749 36.03 -11.05 -6.28
CA ILE A 749 34.83 -11.84 -6.58
C ILE A 749 35.22 -13.26 -7.00
N GLN A 750 36.21 -13.40 -7.88
CA GLN A 750 36.73 -14.73 -8.26
C GLN A 750 37.28 -15.50 -7.06
N THR A 751 37.90 -14.79 -6.12
CA THR A 751 38.38 -15.38 -4.86
C THR A 751 37.22 -15.81 -3.97
N ALA A 752 36.16 -15.00 -3.84
CA ALA A 752 34.96 -15.36 -3.10
C ALA A 752 34.30 -16.63 -3.66
N MET A 753 34.02 -16.66 -4.96
CA MET A 753 33.37 -17.79 -5.63
C MET A 753 34.14 -19.09 -5.39
N ARG A 754 35.47 -19.07 -5.53
CA ARG A 754 36.33 -20.22 -5.27
C ARG A 754 36.36 -20.63 -3.79
N LYS A 755 36.36 -19.68 -2.86
CA LYS A 755 36.34 -19.97 -1.41
C LYS A 755 35.01 -20.58 -0.97
N ILE A 756 33.91 -20.14 -1.56
CA ILE A 756 32.57 -20.69 -1.34
C ILE A 756 32.47 -22.12 -1.91
N GLY A 757 33.27 -22.44 -2.93
CA GLY A 757 33.29 -23.77 -3.53
C GLY A 757 32.53 -23.87 -4.85
N PHE A 758 32.25 -22.74 -5.50
CA PHE A 758 31.69 -22.76 -6.85
C PHE A 758 32.64 -23.42 -7.85
N VAL A 759 32.10 -24.33 -8.65
CA VAL A 759 32.77 -24.97 -9.78
C VAL A 759 32.01 -24.73 -11.07
N GLU A 760 32.74 -24.69 -12.19
CA GLU A 760 32.10 -24.65 -13.50
C GLU A 760 31.55 -26.03 -13.86
N LYS A 761 30.23 -26.11 -14.03
CA LYS A 761 29.53 -27.32 -14.38
C LYS A 761 28.25 -26.97 -15.12
N ASP A 762 28.09 -27.53 -16.30
CA ASP A 762 26.84 -27.45 -17.06
C ASP A 762 25.88 -28.50 -16.51
N ILE A 763 24.77 -28.04 -15.92
CA ILE A 763 23.76 -28.88 -15.26
C ILE A 763 22.37 -28.33 -15.55
N GLU A 764 21.38 -29.23 -15.59
CA GLU A 764 19.98 -28.87 -15.84
C GLU A 764 19.19 -28.62 -14.54
N TYR A 765 19.65 -29.15 -13.41
CA TYR A 765 18.98 -28.99 -12.12
C TYR A 765 19.31 -27.64 -11.47
N ALA A 766 18.36 -27.09 -10.71
CA ALA A 766 18.59 -25.91 -9.88
C ALA A 766 19.26 -26.28 -8.55
N VAL A 767 18.72 -27.26 -7.84
CA VAL A 767 19.29 -27.80 -6.59
C VAL A 767 20.15 -29.02 -6.87
N THR A 768 21.33 -29.11 -6.24
CA THR A 768 22.18 -30.30 -6.36
C THR A 768 21.45 -31.54 -5.82
N PRO A 769 21.60 -32.72 -6.46
CA PRO A 769 21.03 -33.95 -5.93
C PRO A 769 21.46 -34.24 -4.49
N GLU A 770 22.70 -33.89 -4.16
CA GLU A 770 23.25 -34.02 -2.82
C GLU A 770 22.48 -33.15 -1.82
N TYR A 771 22.31 -31.85 -2.10
CA TYR A 771 21.59 -30.97 -1.19
C TYR A 771 20.08 -31.24 -1.15
N ALA A 772 19.48 -31.66 -2.26
CA ALA A 772 18.09 -32.10 -2.27
C ALA A 772 17.87 -33.31 -1.34
N ALA A 773 18.80 -34.28 -1.35
CA ALA A 773 18.77 -35.41 -0.43
C ALA A 773 18.98 -34.97 1.03
N GLU A 774 19.98 -34.12 1.30
CA GLU A 774 20.22 -33.54 2.64
C GLU A 774 18.98 -32.80 3.17
N PHE A 775 18.34 -32.00 2.32
CA PHE A 775 17.15 -31.25 2.68
C PHE A 775 15.94 -32.16 2.91
N GLU A 776 15.74 -33.19 2.10
CA GLU A 776 14.69 -34.18 2.33
C GLU A 776 14.95 -34.99 3.61
N GLU A 777 16.20 -35.33 3.95
CA GLU A 777 16.54 -35.93 5.24
C GLU A 777 16.20 -34.99 6.42
N LEU A 778 16.53 -33.70 6.30
CA LEU A 778 16.13 -32.68 7.28
C LEU A 778 14.60 -32.57 7.43
N LYS A 779 13.86 -32.63 6.31
CA LYS A 779 12.39 -32.62 6.27
C LYS A 779 11.76 -33.89 6.84
N MET A 780 12.38 -35.04 6.62
CA MET A 780 11.86 -36.38 6.98
C MET A 780 12.28 -36.82 8.39
N ALA A 781 13.19 -36.10 9.05
CA ALA A 781 13.54 -36.34 10.46
C ALA A 781 12.33 -36.44 11.43
N PRO A 782 11.19 -35.75 11.21
CA PRO A 782 9.99 -35.90 12.03
C PRO A 782 9.11 -37.12 11.68
N SER A 783 9.08 -37.57 10.42
CA SER A 783 8.28 -38.75 10.02
C SER A 783 8.84 -40.06 10.58
N GLN A 784 10.01 -40.00 11.23
CA GLN A 784 10.60 -41.08 12.03
C GLN A 784 10.30 -40.98 13.54
N LYS A 785 9.52 -39.98 13.99
CA LYS A 785 9.20 -39.75 15.41
C LYS A 785 7.77 -40.20 15.74
N GLU A 786 7.63 -41.47 16.10
CA GLU A 786 6.41 -42.04 16.66
C GLU A 786 6.45 -42.05 18.20
N ALA A 787 5.46 -41.40 18.81
CA ALA A 787 5.19 -41.51 20.24
C ALA A 787 4.05 -42.52 20.44
N ILE A 788 4.41 -43.75 20.84
CA ILE A 788 3.44 -44.76 21.27
C ILE A 788 3.02 -44.43 22.70
N VAL A 789 1.72 -44.23 22.91
CA VAL A 789 1.13 -43.73 24.15
C VAL A 789 0.29 -44.82 24.78
N ASP A 790 0.70 -45.32 25.94
CA ASP A 790 -0.04 -46.35 26.64
C ASP A 790 -1.30 -45.76 27.31
N LYS A 791 -2.41 -46.51 27.22
CA LYS A 791 -3.62 -46.21 27.98
C LYS A 791 -3.35 -46.28 29.50
N THR A 792 -3.95 -45.38 30.27
CA THR A 792 -3.85 -45.37 31.74
C THR A 792 -5.20 -45.62 32.39
N ASP A 793 -5.22 -46.55 33.36
CA ASP A 793 -6.37 -46.73 34.28
C ASP A 793 -6.15 -45.96 35.61
N LYS A 794 -4.98 -45.34 35.76
CA LYS A 794 -4.64 -44.52 36.94
C LYS A 794 -5.14 -43.10 36.72
N SER A 795 -5.82 -42.55 37.73
CA SER A 795 -6.16 -41.14 37.77
C SER A 795 -4.88 -40.29 37.70
N ILE A 796 -4.85 -39.36 36.75
CA ILE A 796 -3.80 -38.34 36.64
C ILE A 796 -4.30 -37.07 37.33
N LYS A 797 -3.48 -36.49 38.19
CA LYS A 797 -3.76 -35.28 38.95
C LYS A 797 -2.91 -34.15 38.39
N ILE A 798 -3.56 -33.19 37.72
CA ILE A 798 -2.91 -32.01 37.15
C ILE A 798 -2.53 -31.04 38.27
N ASP A 799 -1.36 -31.24 38.89
CA ASP A 799 -0.83 -30.41 39.99
C ASP A 799 0.63 -29.94 39.81
N GLY A 800 1.22 -30.25 38.65
CA GLY A 800 2.59 -29.88 38.28
C GLY A 800 3.64 -30.77 38.93
N VAL A 801 3.28 -31.95 39.47
CA VAL A 801 4.21 -32.88 40.12
C VAL A 801 4.17 -34.25 39.44
N LEU A 802 5.26 -34.60 38.76
CA LEU A 802 5.27 -35.71 37.81
C LEU A 802 5.43 -37.12 38.43
N ASN A 803 5.00 -37.34 39.68
CA ASN A 803 5.18 -38.61 40.40
C ASN A 803 4.44 -39.78 39.73
N GLU A 804 3.30 -39.51 39.09
CA GLU A 804 2.47 -40.48 38.37
C GLU A 804 2.94 -40.81 36.95
N TRP A 805 4.01 -40.19 36.47
CA TRP A 805 4.53 -40.34 35.11
C TRP A 805 5.73 -41.27 35.00
N THR A 806 6.17 -41.88 36.11
CA THR A 806 7.39 -42.72 36.16
C THR A 806 7.35 -43.95 35.26
N ASP A 807 6.15 -44.43 34.92
CA ASP A 807 5.90 -45.56 34.01
C ASP A 807 5.62 -45.13 32.55
N ALA A 808 5.48 -43.83 32.28
CA ALA A 808 5.28 -43.33 30.92
C ALA A 808 6.58 -43.39 30.11
N LYS A 809 6.45 -43.66 28.80
CA LYS A 809 7.56 -43.57 27.87
C LYS A 809 8.07 -42.12 27.81
N LYS A 810 9.37 -41.96 28.05
CA LYS A 810 10.09 -40.68 27.93
C LYS A 810 10.37 -40.37 26.45
N ASN A 811 9.94 -39.21 25.98
CA ASN A 811 10.34 -38.64 24.70
C ASN A 811 11.25 -37.44 24.93
N THR A 812 12.26 -37.24 24.08
CA THR A 812 13.31 -36.24 24.29
C THR A 812 13.23 -35.15 23.23
N VAL A 813 13.37 -33.90 23.66
CA VAL A 813 13.69 -32.73 22.85
C VAL A 813 14.94 -32.11 23.46
N ASP A 814 16.07 -32.28 22.81
CA ASP A 814 17.38 -31.84 23.31
C ASP A 814 17.93 -30.67 22.50
N GLU A 815 19.07 -30.15 22.95
CA GLU A 815 19.79 -29.02 22.39
C GLU A 815 20.12 -29.21 20.90
N GLY A 816 20.16 -30.45 20.39
CA GLY A 816 20.37 -30.74 18.97
C GLY A 816 19.12 -30.54 18.10
N MET A 817 17.95 -30.32 18.69
CA MET A 817 16.67 -30.20 18.00
C MET A 817 16.23 -28.74 17.79
N ASN A 818 17.16 -27.87 17.40
CA ASN A 818 16.88 -26.47 17.08
C ASN A 818 16.01 -26.32 15.83
N VAL A 819 15.04 -25.43 15.88
CA VAL A 819 14.26 -25.03 14.69
C VAL A 819 15.08 -24.03 13.86
N PRO A 820 15.48 -24.36 12.60
CA PRO A 820 16.34 -23.49 11.80
C PRO A 820 15.55 -22.37 11.10
N ALA A 821 14.94 -21.48 11.88
CA ALA A 821 14.14 -20.36 11.39
C ALA A 821 14.81 -19.00 11.63
N GLY A 822 14.57 -18.06 10.72
CA GLY A 822 15.14 -16.71 10.79
C GLY A 822 14.83 -16.01 12.10
N GLY A 823 15.86 -15.43 12.74
CA GLY A 823 15.73 -14.73 14.02
C GLY A 823 15.66 -15.65 15.26
N ILE A 824 15.79 -16.97 15.10
CA ILE A 824 15.93 -17.94 16.21
C ILE A 824 17.42 -18.31 16.36
N GLN A 825 17.94 -18.20 17.58
CA GLN A 825 19.31 -18.58 17.91
C GLN A 825 19.41 -20.08 18.19
N VAL A 826 20.49 -20.69 17.71
CA VAL A 826 20.86 -22.07 18.07
C VAL A 826 21.25 -22.12 19.55
N VAL A 827 20.76 -23.10 20.29
CA VAL A 827 21.17 -23.32 21.68
C VAL A 827 22.66 -23.61 21.74
N ASN A 828 23.40 -22.84 22.55
CA ASN A 828 24.81 -23.08 22.78
C ASN A 828 24.99 -24.10 23.91
N GLU A 829 25.17 -25.38 23.57
CA GLU A 829 25.33 -26.50 24.50
C GLU A 829 26.43 -26.32 25.56
N ARG A 830 27.36 -25.37 25.38
CA ARG A 830 28.43 -25.08 26.35
C ARG A 830 28.07 -24.01 27.36
N GLU A 831 27.11 -23.15 27.00
CA GLU A 831 26.77 -21.94 27.75
C GLU A 831 25.34 -21.97 28.27
N GLN A 832 24.49 -22.85 27.71
CA GLN A 832 23.07 -22.96 27.98
C GLN A 832 22.68 -24.41 28.31
N ILE A 833 21.64 -24.55 29.12
CA ILE A 833 20.99 -25.81 29.48
C ILE A 833 19.54 -25.70 29.03
N LEU A 834 19.24 -26.13 27.81
CA LEU A 834 17.87 -26.14 27.32
C LEU A 834 17.52 -27.50 26.70
N HIS A 835 16.70 -28.27 27.41
CA HIS A 835 16.11 -29.48 26.86
C HIS A 835 14.85 -29.84 27.63
N SER A 836 14.07 -30.78 27.09
CA SER A 836 12.88 -31.26 27.78
C SER A 836 12.64 -32.74 27.54
N TYR A 837 12.02 -33.36 28.54
CA TYR A 837 11.44 -34.67 28.42
C TYR A 837 9.92 -34.56 28.53
N PHE A 838 9.21 -35.02 27.52
CA PHE A 838 7.75 -35.09 27.57
C PHE A 838 7.24 -36.51 27.62
N TYR A 839 6.07 -36.65 28.24
CA TYR A 839 5.39 -37.90 28.55
C TYR A 839 3.93 -37.75 28.18
N ILE A 840 3.32 -38.83 27.69
CA ILE A 840 1.94 -38.82 27.27
C ILE A 840 1.26 -40.09 27.79
N LYS A 841 0.01 -39.93 28.23
CA LYS A 841 -0.92 -41.01 28.58
C LYS A 841 -2.30 -40.66 28.02
N TRP A 842 -3.19 -41.64 27.93
CA TRP A 842 -4.58 -41.39 27.53
C TRP A 842 -5.55 -42.31 28.26
N ASP A 843 -6.80 -41.89 28.39
CA ASP A 843 -7.94 -42.71 28.82
C ASP A 843 -9.14 -42.50 27.87
N GLU A 844 -10.30 -43.06 28.19
CA GLU A 844 -11.51 -42.95 27.34
C GLU A 844 -11.99 -41.52 27.10
N SER A 845 -11.59 -40.55 27.94
CA SER A 845 -12.09 -39.17 27.91
C SER A 845 -11.01 -38.14 27.60
N ASN A 846 -9.76 -38.41 27.95
CA ASN A 846 -8.71 -37.41 28.01
C ASN A 846 -7.38 -37.89 27.42
N LEU A 847 -6.68 -36.95 26.78
CA LEU A 847 -5.25 -37.02 26.49
C LEU A 847 -4.51 -36.25 27.59
N TYR A 848 -3.56 -36.91 28.24
CA TYR A 848 -2.72 -36.29 29.27
C TYR A 848 -1.32 -36.09 28.72
N ILE A 849 -0.74 -34.91 28.95
CA ILE A 849 0.63 -34.60 28.57
C ILE A 849 1.37 -33.99 29.77
N ALA A 850 2.60 -34.43 30.01
CA ALA A 850 3.48 -33.81 30.98
C ALA A 850 4.85 -33.53 30.37
N ALA A 851 5.55 -32.53 30.89
CA ALA A 851 6.92 -32.22 30.47
C ALA A 851 7.79 -31.79 31.65
N LYS A 852 9.06 -32.20 31.59
CA LYS A 852 10.16 -31.70 32.41
C LYS A 852 11.03 -30.81 31.55
N VAL A 853 11.00 -29.52 31.77
CA VAL A 853 11.79 -28.54 31.02
C VAL A 853 13.01 -28.16 31.86
N TYR A 854 14.18 -28.43 31.30
CA TYR A 854 15.46 -28.03 31.83
C TYR A 854 15.81 -26.69 31.19
N ASP A 855 16.05 -25.71 32.05
CA ASP A 855 16.30 -24.32 31.71
C ASP A 855 17.08 -23.69 32.88
N GLU A 856 18.27 -23.15 32.59
CA GLU A 856 19.08 -22.47 33.60
C GLU A 856 18.47 -21.14 34.07
N TYR A 857 17.58 -20.54 33.28
CA TYR A 857 17.01 -19.24 33.56
C TYR A 857 15.60 -19.02 33.00
N LEU A 858 14.62 -19.15 33.89
CA LEU A 858 13.22 -18.86 33.56
C LEU A 858 12.92 -17.36 33.55
N VAL A 859 12.62 -16.83 32.37
CA VAL A 859 12.06 -15.51 32.10
C VAL A 859 10.53 -15.54 32.22
N SER A 860 10.02 -14.69 33.12
CA SER A 860 8.59 -14.40 33.23
C SER A 860 8.38 -12.89 33.35
N ASN A 861 8.21 -12.23 32.19
CA ASN A 861 7.94 -10.79 32.09
C ASN A 861 6.50 -10.51 31.60
N PHE A 862 5.60 -11.45 31.87
CA PHE A 862 4.18 -11.42 31.52
C PHE A 862 3.31 -11.22 32.77
N GLY A 863 2.46 -10.19 32.78
CA GLY A 863 1.60 -9.87 33.93
C GLY A 863 0.29 -10.68 33.98
N PRO A 864 -0.36 -10.85 35.16
CA PRO A 864 -1.53 -11.73 35.34
C PRO A 864 -2.77 -11.34 34.52
N GLY A 865 -2.85 -10.07 34.11
CA GLY A 865 -3.96 -9.53 33.31
C GLY A 865 -3.71 -9.45 31.81
N ALA A 866 -2.51 -9.82 31.34
CA ALA A 866 -2.15 -9.72 29.94
C ALA A 866 -2.91 -10.76 29.09
N LYS A 867 -3.37 -10.34 27.91
CA LYS A 867 -4.08 -11.20 26.95
C LYS A 867 -3.19 -11.39 25.75
N GLY A 868 -2.50 -12.53 25.69
CA GLY A 868 -1.48 -12.80 24.69
C GLY A 868 -0.13 -12.21 25.10
N GLY A 869 0.89 -13.07 25.12
CA GLY A 869 2.24 -12.75 25.57
C GLY A 869 3.19 -13.94 25.37
N PHE A 870 2.89 -14.80 24.40
CA PHE A 870 3.61 -16.07 24.15
C PHE A 870 5.12 -15.87 23.97
N TYR A 871 5.53 -14.69 23.49
CA TYR A 871 6.92 -14.34 23.23
C TYR A 871 7.51 -13.41 24.29
N GLN A 872 6.83 -13.25 25.42
CA GLN A 872 7.20 -12.41 26.57
C GLN A 872 7.51 -13.28 27.82
N THR A 873 7.86 -14.55 27.62
CA THR A 873 8.17 -15.53 28.66
C THR A 873 8.71 -16.80 27.99
N ASP A 874 9.34 -17.68 28.74
CA ASP A 874 9.48 -19.08 28.32
C ASP A 874 8.12 -19.73 28.17
N SER A 875 7.97 -20.62 27.20
CA SER A 875 6.72 -21.35 27.01
C SER A 875 6.95 -22.69 26.32
N VAL A 876 5.96 -23.57 26.45
CA VAL A 876 5.90 -24.79 25.64
C VAL A 876 4.63 -24.79 24.82
N GLU A 877 4.68 -25.44 23.66
CA GLU A 877 3.53 -25.59 22.79
C GLU A 877 3.35 -27.06 22.38
N PHE A 878 2.08 -27.49 22.38
CA PHE A 878 1.64 -28.79 21.89
C PHE A 878 0.84 -28.59 20.60
N TYR A 879 1.35 -29.11 19.50
CA TYR A 879 0.69 -29.09 18.21
C TYR A 879 0.03 -30.45 17.99
N ILE A 880 -1.28 -30.46 17.78
CA ILE A 880 -2.09 -31.68 17.66
C ILE A 880 -2.95 -31.56 16.42
N ASP A 881 -2.78 -32.50 15.48
CA ASP A 881 -3.62 -32.63 14.29
C ASP A 881 -4.52 -33.87 14.42
N PRO A 882 -5.81 -33.68 14.76
CA PRO A 882 -6.75 -34.79 14.83
C PRO A 882 -7.31 -35.20 13.46
N SER A 883 -6.99 -34.49 12.37
CA SER A 883 -7.49 -34.81 11.03
C SER A 883 -7.03 -36.19 10.55
N ILE A 884 -5.85 -36.65 11.01
CA ILE A 884 -5.31 -37.99 10.76
C ILE A 884 -6.24 -39.09 11.31
N ALA A 885 -6.97 -38.80 12.38
CA ALA A 885 -7.98 -39.70 12.95
C ALA A 885 -9.38 -39.53 12.31
N GLY A 886 -9.50 -38.71 11.25
CA GLY A 886 -10.76 -38.40 10.57
C GLY A 886 -11.58 -37.28 11.22
N SER A 887 -11.00 -36.49 12.13
CA SER A 887 -11.69 -35.37 12.79
C SER A 887 -11.80 -34.13 11.89
N ASN A 888 -12.88 -33.38 12.06
CA ASN A 888 -13.07 -32.05 11.49
C ASN A 888 -12.90 -30.91 12.51
N ALA A 889 -12.28 -31.18 13.68
CA ALA A 889 -12.05 -30.17 14.70
C ALA A 889 -11.08 -29.06 14.26
N GLY A 890 -10.30 -29.31 13.20
CA GLY A 890 -9.14 -28.51 12.85
C GLY A 890 -7.98 -28.76 13.81
N ILE A 891 -6.81 -28.22 13.48
CA ILE A 891 -5.61 -28.36 14.32
C ILE A 891 -5.80 -27.65 15.67
N MET A 892 -5.14 -28.18 16.70
CA MET A 892 -5.03 -27.57 18.01
C MET A 892 -3.57 -27.23 18.30
N LYS A 893 -3.27 -25.96 18.56
CA LYS A 893 -1.96 -25.51 19.01
C LYS A 893 -2.10 -24.89 20.40
N LEU A 894 -1.79 -25.70 21.40
CA LEU A 894 -1.97 -25.36 22.81
C LEU A 894 -0.65 -24.86 23.38
N ALA A 895 -0.57 -23.57 23.69
CA ALA A 895 0.57 -22.93 24.32
C ALA A 895 0.37 -22.84 25.84
N ILE A 896 1.39 -23.26 26.60
CA ILE A 896 1.46 -23.19 28.05
C ILE A 896 2.56 -22.20 28.44
N LEU A 897 2.15 -21.12 29.08
CA LEU A 897 3.02 -20.12 29.68
C LEU A 897 3.16 -20.51 31.15
N PRO A 898 4.34 -20.99 31.59
CA PRO A 898 4.46 -21.73 32.83
C PRO A 898 4.23 -20.83 34.06
N PHE A 899 4.63 -19.56 34.00
CA PHE A 899 4.45 -18.62 35.10
C PHE A 899 4.22 -17.19 34.57
N ASP A 900 3.24 -16.49 35.11
CA ASP A 900 3.18 -15.02 35.09
C ASP A 900 4.05 -14.42 36.21
N THR A 901 4.10 -13.08 36.30
CA THR A 901 4.85 -12.38 37.35
C THR A 901 4.37 -12.67 38.79
N GLU A 902 3.21 -13.30 38.96
CA GLU A 902 2.68 -13.78 40.25
C GLU A 902 2.91 -15.29 40.46
N GLY A 903 3.46 -16.00 39.48
CA GLY A 903 3.75 -17.44 39.54
C GLY A 903 2.58 -18.33 39.10
N ASN A 904 1.56 -17.79 38.43
CA ASN A 904 0.42 -18.58 37.96
C ASN A 904 0.63 -19.09 36.52
N PRO A 905 0.20 -20.32 36.19
CA PRO A 905 0.21 -20.80 34.81
C PRO A 905 -0.87 -20.14 33.97
N HIS A 906 -0.56 -19.88 32.70
CA HIS A 906 -1.52 -19.45 31.69
C HIS A 906 -1.49 -20.41 30.50
N ALA A 907 -2.63 -20.55 29.83
CA ALA A 907 -2.75 -21.37 28.63
C ALA A 907 -3.66 -20.71 27.60
N ALA A 908 -3.26 -20.81 26.33
CA ALA A 908 -4.04 -20.29 25.22
C ALA A 908 -3.86 -21.15 23.97
N ARG A 909 -4.87 -21.12 23.11
CA ARG A 909 -4.82 -21.65 21.76
C ARG A 909 -4.34 -20.56 20.81
N HIS A 910 -3.29 -20.83 20.03
CA HIS A 910 -2.61 -19.82 19.21
C HIS A 910 -2.50 -20.26 17.75
N GLU A 911 -2.92 -19.41 16.80
CA GLU A 911 -2.82 -19.67 15.35
C GLU A 911 -3.38 -21.05 14.93
N ASP A 912 -4.53 -21.42 15.48
CA ASP A 912 -5.20 -22.71 15.22
C ASP A 912 -6.69 -22.51 14.85
N ALA A 913 -7.45 -23.61 14.79
CA ALA A 913 -8.86 -23.56 14.37
C ALA A 913 -9.83 -22.86 15.34
N ASN A 914 -9.41 -22.56 16.58
CA ASN A 914 -10.23 -21.86 17.56
C ASN A 914 -9.34 -21.08 18.57
N PRO A 915 -8.70 -19.99 18.13
CA PRO A 915 -7.68 -19.29 18.91
C PRO A 915 -8.30 -18.48 20.06
N GLY A 916 -7.56 -18.37 21.17
CA GLY A 916 -7.96 -17.57 22.33
C GLY A 916 -7.52 -18.17 23.67
N PRO A 917 -7.77 -17.47 24.80
CA PRO A 917 -7.46 -17.98 26.14
C PRO A 917 -8.19 -19.30 26.41
N VAL A 918 -7.49 -20.32 26.93
CA VAL A 918 -8.09 -21.66 27.16
C VAL A 918 -9.34 -21.58 28.04
N LYS A 919 -9.35 -20.71 29.05
CA LYS A 919 -10.52 -20.47 29.91
C LYS A 919 -11.78 -20.03 29.17
N GLU A 920 -11.64 -19.47 27.96
CA GLU A 920 -12.74 -18.99 27.12
C GLU A 920 -13.09 -20.03 26.04
N VAL A 921 -12.09 -20.57 25.35
CA VAL A 921 -12.29 -21.41 24.16
C VAL A 921 -12.31 -22.91 24.43
N ALA A 922 -11.75 -23.35 25.57
CA ALA A 922 -11.67 -24.74 25.98
C ALA A 922 -11.58 -24.89 27.52
N PRO A 923 -12.61 -24.45 28.28
CA PRO A 923 -12.55 -24.30 29.74
C PRO A 923 -12.32 -25.60 30.53
N ASP A 924 -12.53 -26.77 29.92
CA ASP A 924 -12.31 -28.06 30.57
C ASP A 924 -10.87 -28.59 30.43
N ILE A 925 -10.01 -27.89 29.66
CA ILE A 925 -8.56 -28.18 29.66
C ILE A 925 -7.97 -27.70 30.98
N LYS A 926 -7.25 -28.59 31.67
CA LYS A 926 -6.56 -28.26 32.93
C LYS A 926 -5.07 -28.19 32.69
N VAL A 927 -4.42 -27.23 33.36
CA VAL A 927 -2.98 -26.98 33.27
C VAL A 927 -2.44 -26.71 34.66
N ALA A 928 -1.31 -27.33 35.00
CA ALA A 928 -0.56 -27.01 36.20
C ALA A 928 0.93 -26.99 35.88
N THR A 929 1.66 -26.07 36.50
CA THR A 929 3.11 -25.95 36.38
C THR A 929 3.73 -25.84 37.76
N LYS A 930 4.99 -26.26 37.87
CA LYS A 930 5.75 -26.16 39.11
C LYS A 930 7.21 -25.86 38.83
N LYS A 931 7.74 -24.83 39.47
CA LYS A 931 9.15 -24.50 39.36
C LYS A 931 10.00 -25.57 40.05
N THR A 932 11.08 -25.97 39.41
CA THR A 932 12.04 -26.94 39.93
C THR A 932 13.43 -26.30 40.01
N ASP A 933 14.39 -27.04 40.56
CA ASP A 933 15.81 -26.68 40.61
C ASP A 933 16.50 -26.79 39.24
N TYR A 934 15.89 -27.46 38.28
CA TYR A 934 16.38 -27.59 36.91
C TYR A 934 15.63 -26.73 35.88
N GLY A 935 14.55 -26.06 36.26
CA GLY A 935 13.68 -25.33 35.34
C GLY A 935 12.24 -25.41 35.83
N TYR A 936 11.41 -26.18 35.13
CA TYR A 936 10.02 -26.39 35.52
C TYR A 936 9.41 -27.69 35.02
N ASP A 937 8.42 -28.14 35.77
CA ASP A 937 7.53 -29.24 35.44
C ASP A 937 6.17 -28.70 35.04
N LEU A 938 5.48 -29.40 34.13
CA LEU A 938 4.10 -29.08 33.76
C LEU A 938 3.28 -30.33 33.44
N GLU A 939 1.97 -30.21 33.63
CA GLU A 939 0.96 -31.21 33.31
C GLU A 939 -0.26 -30.57 32.64
N VAL A 940 -0.83 -31.28 31.68
CA VAL A 940 -1.99 -30.86 30.90
C VAL A 940 -2.96 -32.03 30.74
N GLU A 941 -4.25 -31.76 30.95
CA GLU A 941 -5.37 -32.66 30.64
C GLU A 941 -6.19 -32.05 29.49
N ILE A 942 -6.28 -32.75 28.37
CA ILE A 942 -7.01 -32.33 27.17
C ILE A 942 -8.16 -33.31 26.92
N PRO A 943 -9.42 -32.90 27.17
CA PRO A 943 -10.58 -33.71 26.83
C PRO A 943 -10.71 -33.97 25.32
N PHE A 944 -10.86 -35.24 24.92
CA PHE A 944 -10.96 -35.65 23.50
C PHE A 944 -12.13 -35.02 22.76
N LYS A 945 -13.16 -34.53 23.48
CA LYS A 945 -14.27 -33.76 22.89
C LYS A 945 -13.81 -32.53 22.12
N TYR A 946 -12.70 -31.89 22.52
CA TYR A 946 -12.14 -30.73 21.80
C TYR A 946 -11.37 -31.13 20.54
N LEU A 947 -10.89 -32.38 20.48
CA LEU A 947 -10.29 -32.97 19.30
C LEU A 947 -11.35 -33.65 18.39
N LYS A 948 -12.60 -33.80 18.87
CA LYS A 948 -13.72 -34.48 18.19
C LYS A 948 -13.35 -35.87 17.66
N ILE A 949 -12.62 -36.64 18.46
CA ILE A 949 -12.28 -38.04 18.14
C ILE A 949 -12.88 -38.98 19.18
N ASP A 950 -13.16 -40.20 18.75
CA ASP A 950 -13.45 -41.34 19.62
C ASP A 950 -12.14 -42.14 19.83
N PRO A 951 -11.51 -42.05 21.02
CA PRO A 951 -10.17 -42.59 21.22
C PRO A 951 -10.21 -44.12 21.34
N ARG A 952 -9.36 -44.80 20.57
CA ARG A 952 -9.18 -46.25 20.62
C ARG A 952 -7.73 -46.61 20.40
N SER A 953 -7.34 -47.80 20.85
CA SER A 953 -6.04 -48.37 20.50
C SER A 953 -5.87 -48.39 18.97
N GLY A 954 -4.72 -47.90 18.49
CA GLY A 954 -4.42 -47.68 17.07
C GLY A 954 -4.80 -46.30 16.52
N THR A 955 -5.52 -45.44 17.26
CA THR A 955 -5.80 -44.07 16.82
C THR A 955 -4.49 -43.28 16.66
N LYS A 956 -4.35 -42.58 15.54
CA LYS A 956 -3.19 -41.75 15.21
C LYS A 956 -3.56 -40.27 15.19
N LEU A 957 -2.72 -39.44 15.77
CA LEU A 957 -2.82 -37.98 15.72
C LEU A 957 -1.48 -37.41 15.23
N GLY A 958 -1.52 -36.35 14.43
CA GLY A 958 -0.31 -35.56 14.18
C GLY A 958 0.08 -34.85 15.47
N PHE A 959 1.36 -34.85 15.80
CA PHE A 959 1.84 -34.36 17.09
C PHE A 959 3.23 -33.74 17.00
N SER A 960 3.39 -32.55 17.57
CA SER A 960 4.70 -31.99 17.88
C SER A 960 4.71 -31.29 19.24
N TYR A 961 5.87 -31.29 19.88
CA TYR A 961 6.14 -30.62 21.14
C TYR A 961 7.26 -29.62 20.93
N THR A 962 7.04 -28.36 21.29
CA THR A 962 7.95 -27.25 21.02
C THR A 962 8.22 -26.46 22.29
N ILE A 963 9.47 -26.06 22.51
CA ILE A 963 9.94 -25.22 23.61
C ILE A 963 10.33 -23.87 23.01
N HIS A 964 9.80 -22.78 23.55
CA HIS A 964 10.25 -21.42 23.26
C HIS A 964 10.97 -20.90 24.51
N ASN A 965 12.22 -20.47 24.34
CA ASN A 965 13.10 -20.10 25.45
C ASN A 965 13.68 -18.69 25.31
N SER A 966 14.00 -18.08 26.45
CA SER A 966 14.69 -16.80 26.57
C SER A 966 15.63 -16.80 27.78
N ASN A 967 16.88 -16.40 27.56
CA ASN A 967 17.87 -16.17 28.61
C ASN A 967 18.05 -14.67 28.96
N LYS A 968 17.16 -13.79 28.48
CA LYS A 968 17.21 -12.35 28.73
C LYS A 968 16.84 -11.97 30.19
N LYS A 969 17.86 -11.77 31.03
CA LYS A 969 17.70 -11.55 32.47
C LYS A 969 17.09 -10.22 32.89
N ASP A 970 17.27 -9.19 32.08
CA ASP A 970 16.84 -7.81 32.32
C ASP A 970 15.59 -7.43 31.51
N ALA A 971 14.79 -8.43 31.10
CA ALA A 971 13.60 -8.21 30.30
C ALA A 971 12.58 -7.30 31.01
N GLU A 972 12.14 -6.25 30.32
CA GLU A 972 11.06 -5.38 30.80
C GLU A 972 9.69 -6.09 30.69
N ILE A 973 8.73 -5.74 31.55
CA ILE A 973 7.36 -6.30 31.48
C ILE A 973 6.77 -6.02 30.09
N GLY A 974 6.31 -7.07 29.41
CA GLY A 974 5.73 -7.00 28.06
C GLY A 974 6.74 -7.00 26.92
N GLN A 975 8.05 -7.04 27.20
CA GLN A 975 9.10 -7.13 26.18
C GLN A 975 9.05 -8.47 25.44
N TYR A 976 9.29 -8.45 24.12
CA TYR A 976 9.56 -9.65 23.34
C TYR A 976 10.95 -10.19 23.68
N VAL A 977 11.03 -11.45 24.10
CA VAL A 977 12.25 -12.05 24.67
C VAL A 977 12.67 -13.36 24.02
N ARG A 978 11.87 -13.96 23.13
CA ARG A 978 12.18 -15.27 22.54
C ARG A 978 13.54 -15.27 21.82
N GLU A 979 14.43 -16.17 22.24
CA GLU A 979 15.77 -16.36 21.68
C GLU A 979 15.91 -17.72 20.99
N ASN A 980 15.49 -18.82 21.63
CA ASN A 980 15.66 -20.17 21.11
C ASN A 980 14.32 -20.87 20.90
N ILE A 981 14.27 -21.78 19.93
CA ILE A 981 13.16 -22.72 19.75
C ILE A 981 13.73 -24.12 19.56
N LEU A 982 13.39 -25.03 20.45
CA LEU A 982 13.60 -26.46 20.27
C LEU A 982 12.28 -27.13 19.94
N SER A 983 12.26 -28.03 18.96
CA SER A 983 11.05 -28.78 18.66
C SER A 983 11.35 -30.25 18.45
N TRP A 984 10.42 -31.10 18.92
CA TRP A 984 10.44 -32.52 18.59
C TRP A 984 10.43 -32.71 17.06
N THR A 985 9.88 -31.77 16.32
CA THR A 985 9.93 -31.68 14.85
C THR A 985 10.74 -30.44 14.47
N PRO A 986 12.09 -30.48 14.42
CA PRO A 986 12.94 -29.29 14.31
C PRO A 986 13.02 -28.75 12.87
N ILE A 987 11.87 -28.37 12.32
CA ILE A 987 11.74 -27.82 10.96
C ILE A 987 11.30 -26.35 11.02
N PRO A 988 11.73 -25.49 10.09
CA PRO A 988 11.44 -24.04 10.17
C PRO A 988 9.97 -23.68 10.05
N GLU A 989 9.16 -24.58 9.49
CA GLU A 989 7.72 -24.39 9.30
C GLU A 989 6.91 -25.21 10.30
N VAL A 990 7.50 -25.60 11.43
CA VAL A 990 6.84 -26.50 12.39
C VAL A 990 5.50 -25.95 12.90
N TRP A 991 5.30 -24.64 12.89
CA TRP A 991 4.00 -24.02 13.21
C TRP A 991 3.01 -24.02 12.03
N ALA A 992 3.44 -24.15 10.78
CA ALA A 992 2.58 -23.99 9.59
C ALA A 992 2.29 -25.29 8.83
N SER A 993 3.07 -26.36 9.04
CA SER A 993 2.98 -27.60 8.25
C SER A 993 2.59 -28.83 9.12
N PRO A 994 1.29 -29.03 9.42
CA PRO A 994 0.84 -30.16 10.24
C PRO A 994 1.09 -31.53 9.60
N ASP A 995 1.15 -31.59 8.28
CA ASP A 995 1.53 -32.77 7.48
C ASP A 995 2.96 -33.25 7.76
N LYS A 996 3.81 -32.37 8.31
CA LYS A 996 5.21 -32.65 8.65
C LYS A 996 5.44 -32.94 10.13
N TRP A 997 4.41 -32.92 10.99
CA TRP A 997 4.54 -33.24 12.41
C TRP A 997 4.84 -34.73 12.64
N GLY A 998 5.35 -35.06 13.83
CA GLY A 998 5.46 -36.45 14.28
C GLY A 998 4.09 -37.11 14.46
N THR A 999 4.07 -38.39 14.81
CA THR A 999 2.82 -39.14 15.02
C THR A 999 2.68 -39.64 16.45
N LEU A 1000 1.53 -39.37 17.06
CA LEU A 1000 1.12 -39.92 18.34
C LEU A 1000 0.18 -41.10 18.09
N ILE A 1001 0.52 -42.27 18.63
CA ILE A 1001 -0.24 -43.52 18.45
C ILE A 1001 -0.78 -43.97 19.80
N LEU A 1002 -2.09 -43.95 19.96
CA LEU A 1002 -2.76 -44.47 21.16
C LEU A 1002 -2.65 -45.99 21.16
N LYS A 1003 -2.13 -46.57 22.24
CA LYS A 1003 -1.95 -48.02 22.39
C LYS A 1003 -2.85 -48.59 23.48
#